data_AF-A0A639YIC2-F1
#
_entry.id   AF-A0A639YIC2-F1
#
_cell.length_a   1.000
_cell.length_b   1.000
_cell.length_c   1.000
_cell.angle_alpha   90.00
_cell.angle_beta   90.00
_cell.angle_gamma   90.00
#
_symmetry.space_group_name_H-M   'P 1'
#
loop_
_entity.id
_entity.type
_entity.pdbx_description
1 polymer ?
#
loop_
_entity_poly.entity_id
_entity_poly.type
_entity_poly.pdbx_seq_one_letter_code
_entity_poly.pdbx_strand_id
1 'polypeptide(L)'
;MFRLPTPRLFSTLRSALRPAMPRFKVSAAWLLALAWILLLVWIWWKGPSWTLYEQRWLAPLANRWLATAAWGLIALAWLTVRVMKRLQLLEKQQRQQRDEAQDPLSVELNTQQRYLDHWLLRLQRHLDSRRYLWQLPWYMVTGPAGSGKTTLLREGYPSDIIYAPEALRGVEQRRYVIPHVGKQAVIFDADGLLFEQQDADILHRRLWTHMLDWLAQKRARQPLNGLILTLDLPDLLTADKPRREHLLQILRGRLQDIRQHLHCQLPVYVVLTRLDLLHGFAALFQSLGRNDRDAILGVTFTRHAHENDDWRTELNAFWQTWGEQLNNVLPERMLAPGSRSSLFSFVRQIQGGREPLIALLNGLLDGENMDVMLRGVYLTSSLQRGQIDDIFMQSAARQFRLGSSPLTAWPLVDTLPYFTRNLFPQTLLAEPNLASESRVWLMQSRRRLSVFSATGGIAALLLIIGWHHYYNNNWRSGITVLEQAKAFMSVPPPQGMDDYGNLQLPLLNPVRDATLAYGDWGDRSRLADMGLYQGRRVGPYVEQTYLQLLEQRYLPALFNGLVKEMNAAPAESEEKLAVLRVIRMLEDKSGRSDEVVKQYMAKRWSDKFHGQRDIQAQLMSHLDYALKHTDWHAERQAGDGDAISRWTPYDNPVVAAQKELSKLPVYQRVYQSLKTRAMGVLPADLNLRDQVGATFDQVFTSGDDNKLIVPQFLTRYGLQSYFVKQRDALIELTAMDSWVLNLTRSVKYSDADRAEIQRQLTEQYLSDYTATWRAGMDNLNVRNYESIAQLTGALEQIISGDQPLQRALTALRDNTQPAVLSEKLDDKALQEAMAEPDYQLLTRLGHEFAPENSTLAVQKDKENTLQAVYQQLTELHRYLLAIQNAPVPGKSALKAVQLRLDQNSSDPIFATRQMAKTLPAPLNRWVGKLADQAWHVVMVEAVHYMEVDWRDNVVKPFNEQLADNYPFNPRSQSDASLDAFERFFKPNGVLDTFYQQNLRLFMENDLSLEDGDNNVIIREDVREQLDTAQEIREAFFSRQNGLGAQFAVETVSLSGNKRRSVLNLDGQLVDYSQGRNYTAHLVWPNNMREGNESKLTLIGVSGGAPRSISFSGPWAQFRLFGAGQLTGVQEGTFSVRFNVDGGAMVYRVHTDTEDNPFTGGLFSQFRLPDTLY
;
A
#
# COMPACT_ATOMS: atom_id res chain seq x y z
N MET A 1 45.35 57.91 0.96
CA MET A 1 45.92 57.96 -0.41
C MET A 1 46.77 56.72 -0.60
N PHE A 2 46.19 55.62 -1.11
CA PHE A 2 46.92 54.46 -1.62
C PHE A 2 46.12 53.94 -2.82
N ARG A 3 46.64 54.17 -4.03
CA ARG A 3 46.08 53.68 -5.30
C ARG A 3 46.90 52.46 -5.72
N LEU A 4 46.27 51.30 -5.78
CA LEU A 4 46.81 50.14 -6.50
C LEU A 4 46.54 50.31 -8.01
N PRO A 5 47.51 50.01 -8.90
CA PRO A 5 47.31 50.11 -10.34
C PRO A 5 46.60 48.86 -10.86
N THR A 6 45.56 49.05 -11.67
CA THR A 6 44.98 47.97 -12.48
C THR A 6 45.50 48.09 -13.92
N PRO A 7 45.87 46.98 -14.59
CA PRO A 7 46.52 47.03 -15.89
C PRO A 7 45.52 47.35 -17.01
N ARG A 8 45.93 48.29 -17.88
CA ARG A 8 45.29 48.63 -19.15
C ARG A 8 45.56 47.53 -20.18
N LEU A 9 44.58 46.68 -20.46
CA LEU A 9 44.67 45.72 -21.58
C LEU A 9 43.45 45.66 -22.52
N PHE A 10 42.47 46.56 -22.37
CA PHE A 10 41.26 46.55 -23.23
C PHE A 10 40.82 47.92 -23.77
N SER A 11 41.72 48.90 -23.89
CA SER A 11 41.36 50.24 -24.40
C SER A 11 41.55 50.45 -25.91
N THR A 12 42.15 49.51 -26.65
CA THR A 12 42.52 49.71 -28.07
C THR A 12 41.58 49.06 -29.09
N LEU A 13 40.50 48.40 -28.68
CA LEU A 13 39.53 47.78 -29.59
C LEU A 13 38.21 48.54 -29.76
N ARG A 14 38.05 49.72 -29.12
CA ARG A 14 36.78 50.48 -29.14
C ARG A 14 36.65 51.59 -30.19
N SER A 15 37.70 51.89 -30.96
CA SER A 15 37.70 53.01 -31.92
C SER A 15 37.55 52.63 -33.39
N ALA A 16 37.46 51.35 -33.76
CA ALA A 16 37.55 50.93 -35.17
C ALA A 16 36.24 50.47 -35.84
N LEU A 17 35.08 50.49 -35.18
CA LEU A 17 33.84 49.99 -35.78
C LEU A 17 32.63 50.91 -35.56
N ARG A 18 32.47 51.88 -36.46
CA ARG A 18 31.17 52.27 -37.04
C ARG A 18 31.40 52.42 -38.55
N PRO A 19 30.51 51.87 -39.41
CA PRO A 19 29.29 52.62 -39.71
C PRO A 19 28.02 51.76 -39.91
N ALA A 20 26.88 52.48 -39.89
CA ALA A 20 25.62 52.21 -40.57
C ALA A 20 25.01 50.78 -40.53
N MET A 21 24.15 50.52 -39.54
CA MET A 21 22.95 49.68 -39.71
C MET A 21 21.86 50.14 -38.73
N PRO A 22 20.56 50.05 -39.07
CA PRO A 22 19.47 50.36 -38.17
C PRO A 22 19.54 49.38 -37.01
N ARG A 23 19.78 49.89 -35.79
CA ARG A 23 19.80 49.04 -34.60
C ARG A 23 18.39 48.52 -34.36
N PHE A 24 18.13 47.29 -34.79
CA PHE A 24 17.13 46.44 -34.17
C PHE A 24 17.41 46.45 -32.67
N LYS A 25 16.67 47.27 -31.92
CA LYS A 25 16.66 47.19 -30.46
C LYS A 25 15.92 45.90 -30.11
N VAL A 26 16.62 44.76 -30.17
CA VAL A 26 16.27 43.60 -29.35
C VAL A 26 16.30 44.14 -27.93
N SER A 27 15.13 44.49 -27.42
CA SER A 27 15.01 45.14 -26.12
C SER A 27 15.75 44.28 -25.11
N ALA A 28 16.50 44.88 -24.18
CA ALA A 28 17.20 44.14 -23.12
C ALA A 28 16.26 43.13 -22.41
N ALA A 29 14.95 43.34 -22.48
CA ALA A 29 13.90 42.40 -22.12
C ALA A 29 13.92 41.05 -22.85
N TRP A 30 14.11 41.03 -24.17
CA TRP A 30 14.23 39.79 -24.93
C TRP A 30 15.53 39.06 -24.58
N LEU A 31 16.64 39.79 -24.40
CA LEU A 31 17.89 39.20 -23.92
C LEU A 31 17.76 38.65 -22.50
N LEU A 32 17.06 39.35 -21.61
CA LEU A 32 16.79 38.89 -20.24
C LEU A 32 15.81 37.72 -20.20
N ALA A 33 14.79 37.70 -21.06
CA ALA A 33 13.86 36.58 -21.20
C ALA A 33 14.59 35.35 -21.77
N LEU A 34 15.45 35.54 -22.77
CA LEU A 34 16.27 34.47 -23.34
C LEU A 34 17.30 33.97 -22.32
N ALA A 35 17.93 34.87 -21.54
CA ALA A 35 18.79 34.49 -20.44
C ALA A 35 18.03 33.74 -19.34
N TRP A 36 16.78 34.12 -19.04
CA TRP A 36 15.94 33.43 -18.08
C TRP A 36 15.60 32.00 -18.54
N ILE A 37 15.21 31.84 -19.81
CA ILE A 37 14.96 30.53 -20.42
C ILE A 37 16.25 29.70 -20.43
N LEU A 38 17.37 30.26 -20.88
CA LEU A 38 18.66 29.57 -20.90
C LEU A 38 19.11 29.16 -19.51
N LEU A 39 18.81 29.95 -18.48
CA LEU A 39 19.17 29.64 -17.10
C LEU A 39 18.28 28.55 -16.51
N LEU A 40 16.99 28.50 -16.87
CA LEU A 40 16.12 27.36 -16.55
C LEU A 40 16.56 26.09 -17.27
N VAL A 41 16.85 26.18 -18.57
CA VAL A 41 17.42 25.07 -19.35
C VAL A 41 18.73 24.62 -18.72
N TRP A 42 19.58 25.55 -18.28
CA TRP A 42 20.82 25.23 -17.60
C TRP A 42 20.58 24.54 -16.24
N ILE A 43 19.65 25.02 -15.41
CA ILE A 43 19.28 24.38 -14.12
C ILE A 43 18.85 22.92 -14.33
N TRP A 44 18.06 22.63 -15.36
CA TRP A 44 17.54 21.29 -15.61
C TRP A 44 18.52 20.39 -16.36
N TRP A 45 19.27 20.93 -17.32
CA TRP A 45 20.15 20.15 -18.20
C TRP A 45 21.56 20.00 -17.63
N LYS A 46 22.20 21.11 -17.24
CA LYS A 46 23.60 21.13 -16.76
C LYS A 46 23.71 21.26 -15.24
N GLY A 47 22.66 21.70 -14.56
CA GLY A 47 22.58 21.81 -13.10
C GLY A 47 22.94 20.51 -12.36
N PRO A 48 22.45 19.33 -12.77
CA PRO A 48 22.79 18.07 -12.10
C PRO A 48 24.29 17.75 -12.13
N SER A 49 25.01 18.20 -13.17
CA SER A 49 26.45 18.02 -13.31
C SER A 49 27.29 19.11 -12.64
N TRP A 50 26.65 20.20 -12.20
CA TRP A 50 27.35 21.35 -11.63
C TRP A 50 27.77 21.08 -10.19
N THR A 51 29.09 21.09 -9.98
CA THR A 51 29.71 20.89 -8.68
C THR A 51 30.14 22.22 -8.08
N LEU A 52 29.65 22.55 -6.89
CA LEU A 52 30.12 23.69 -6.10
C LEU A 52 30.55 23.15 -4.73
N TYR A 53 31.79 23.39 -4.31
CA TYR A 53 32.37 22.77 -3.09
C TYR A 53 32.22 21.24 -3.08
N GLU A 54 32.53 20.59 -4.20
CA GLU A 54 32.49 19.13 -4.40
C GLU A 54 31.12 18.45 -4.25
N GLN A 55 30.03 19.22 -4.09
CA GLN A 55 28.65 18.70 -4.11
C GLN A 55 27.88 19.14 -5.34
N ARG A 56 26.96 18.30 -5.80
CA ARG A 56 26.05 18.59 -6.93
C ARG A 56 24.75 19.18 -6.42
N TRP A 57 24.72 20.49 -6.19
CA TRP A 57 23.62 21.21 -5.51
C TRP A 57 22.28 21.07 -6.24
N LEU A 58 22.31 21.02 -7.56
CA LEU A 58 21.15 20.91 -8.44
C LEU A 58 20.91 19.48 -8.96
N ALA A 59 21.57 18.46 -8.39
CA ALA A 59 21.25 17.06 -8.70
C ALA A 59 19.88 16.62 -8.14
N PRO A 60 19.53 16.90 -6.87
CA PRO A 60 18.22 16.54 -6.33
C PRO A 60 17.08 17.25 -7.07
N LEU A 61 15.98 16.53 -7.33
CA LEU A 61 14.84 17.05 -8.07
C LEU A 61 14.15 18.20 -7.32
N ALA A 62 14.04 18.08 -5.98
CA ALA A 62 13.48 19.11 -5.11
C ALA A 62 14.26 20.43 -5.16
N ASN A 63 15.59 20.38 -5.23
CA ASN A 63 16.44 21.57 -5.31
C ASN A 63 16.30 22.26 -6.67
N ARG A 64 16.08 21.50 -7.76
CA ARG A 64 15.78 22.07 -9.08
C ARG A 64 14.43 22.77 -9.08
N TRP A 65 13.40 22.15 -8.50
CA TRP A 65 12.09 22.78 -8.32
C TRP A 65 12.18 24.04 -7.46
N LEU A 66 12.90 24.02 -6.33
CA LEU A 66 13.13 25.19 -5.50
C LEU A 66 13.89 26.30 -6.25
N ALA A 67 14.93 25.95 -7.00
CA ALA A 67 15.66 26.91 -7.83
C ALA A 67 14.76 27.52 -8.90
N THR A 68 13.90 26.72 -9.55
CA THR A 68 12.91 27.24 -10.51
C THR A 68 11.83 28.09 -9.85
N ALA A 69 11.38 27.75 -8.65
CA ALA A 69 10.39 28.52 -7.91
C ALA A 69 10.96 29.87 -7.45
N ALA A 70 12.17 29.88 -6.89
CA ALA A 70 12.87 31.11 -6.52
C ALA A 70 13.13 32.00 -7.74
N TRP A 71 13.56 31.43 -8.87
CA TRP A 71 13.79 32.16 -10.10
C TRP A 71 12.48 32.64 -10.77
N GLY A 72 11.40 31.86 -10.61
CA GLY A 72 10.04 32.22 -11.00
C GLY A 72 9.49 33.38 -10.17
N LEU A 73 9.72 33.40 -8.86
CA LEU A 73 9.36 34.51 -7.98
C LEU A 73 10.12 35.79 -8.32
N ILE A 74 11.41 35.68 -8.64
CA ILE A 74 12.22 36.83 -9.12
C ILE A 74 11.67 37.37 -10.44
N ALA A 75 11.31 36.49 -11.37
CA ALA A 75 10.70 36.90 -12.64
C ALA A 75 9.32 37.51 -12.45
N LEU A 76 8.50 36.95 -11.56
CA LEU A 76 7.17 37.47 -11.22
C LEU A 76 7.30 38.86 -10.58
N ALA A 77 8.18 39.03 -9.59
CA ALA A 77 8.46 40.33 -8.96
C ALA A 77 8.99 41.35 -9.98
N TRP A 78 9.85 40.94 -10.91
CA TRP A 78 10.33 41.83 -11.97
C TRP A 78 9.21 42.20 -12.95
N LEU A 79 8.37 41.23 -13.33
CA LEU A 79 7.27 41.42 -14.27
C LEU A 79 6.17 42.29 -13.65
N THR A 80 5.81 42.09 -12.38
CA THR A 80 4.87 42.96 -11.66
C THR A 80 5.39 44.39 -11.58
N VAL A 81 6.65 44.59 -11.19
CA VAL A 81 7.28 45.93 -11.18
C VAL A 81 7.26 46.56 -12.57
N ARG A 82 7.50 45.78 -13.62
CA ARG A 82 7.55 46.29 -15.00
C ARG A 82 6.16 46.62 -15.56
N VAL A 83 5.18 45.77 -15.31
CA VAL A 83 3.77 45.98 -15.69
C VAL A 83 3.23 47.19 -14.95
N MET A 84 3.46 47.29 -13.64
CA MET A 84 3.08 48.46 -12.83
C MET A 84 3.68 49.74 -13.41
N LYS A 85 4.99 49.75 -13.72
CA LYS A 85 5.64 50.91 -14.35
C LYS A 85 5.08 51.25 -15.74
N ARG A 86 4.66 50.24 -16.52
CA ARG A 86 4.10 50.45 -17.86
C ARG A 86 2.66 50.97 -17.79
N LEU A 87 1.85 50.44 -16.88
CA LEU A 87 0.50 50.94 -16.57
C LEU A 87 0.55 52.39 -16.10
N GLN A 88 1.43 52.71 -15.15
CA GLN A 88 1.65 54.08 -14.69
C GLN A 88 2.04 55.04 -15.83
N LEU A 89 2.81 54.55 -16.82
CA LEU A 89 3.24 55.35 -17.97
C LEU A 89 2.09 55.58 -18.96
N LEU A 90 1.24 54.58 -19.20
CA LEU A 90 0.05 54.68 -20.03
C LEU A 90 -1.03 55.56 -19.38
N GLU A 91 -1.28 55.39 -18.08
CA GLU A 91 -2.16 56.26 -17.30
C GLU A 91 -1.70 57.71 -17.35
N LYS A 92 -0.39 57.95 -17.23
CA LYS A 92 0.18 59.30 -17.35
C LYS A 92 -0.02 59.89 -18.74
N GLN A 93 0.13 59.10 -19.81
CA GLN A 93 -0.12 59.54 -21.18
C GLN A 93 -1.60 59.82 -21.45
N GLN A 94 -2.50 58.97 -20.97
CA GLN A 94 -3.95 59.19 -21.10
C GLN A 94 -4.41 60.41 -20.31
N ARG A 95 -3.84 60.62 -19.12
CA ARG A 95 -4.11 61.81 -18.31
C ARG A 95 -3.63 63.08 -19.02
N GLN A 96 -2.43 63.07 -19.60
CA GLN A 96 -1.91 64.17 -20.42
C GLN A 96 -2.84 64.50 -21.60
N GLN A 97 -3.36 63.49 -22.31
CA GLN A 97 -4.30 63.70 -23.41
C GLN A 97 -5.65 64.27 -22.96
N ARG A 98 -6.15 63.86 -21.79
CA ARG A 98 -7.38 64.41 -21.19
C ARG A 98 -7.19 65.84 -20.74
N ASP A 99 -6.05 66.14 -20.13
CA ASP A 99 -5.70 67.49 -19.67
C ASP A 99 -5.51 68.44 -20.88
N GLU A 100 -4.91 67.96 -21.99
CA GLU A 100 -4.77 68.71 -23.26
C GLU A 100 -6.12 69.04 -23.93
N ALA A 101 -7.13 68.18 -23.79
CA ALA A 101 -8.46 68.41 -24.34
C ALA A 101 -9.29 69.42 -23.54
N GLN A 102 -9.00 69.59 -22.24
CA GLN A 102 -9.76 70.46 -21.34
C GLN A 102 -9.17 71.87 -21.21
N ASP A 103 -7.86 72.03 -21.38
CA ASP A 103 -7.17 73.29 -21.10
C ASP A 103 -6.16 73.65 -22.22
N PRO A 104 -6.42 74.68 -23.05
CA PRO A 104 -5.51 75.06 -24.14
C PRO A 104 -4.15 75.58 -23.64
N LEU A 105 -4.05 76.06 -22.39
CA LEU A 105 -2.78 76.51 -21.80
C LEU A 105 -1.84 75.35 -21.46
N SER A 106 -2.37 74.13 -21.37
CA SER A 106 -1.56 72.92 -21.11
C SER A 106 -0.58 72.60 -22.25
N VAL A 107 -0.88 73.05 -23.48
CA VAL A 107 0.00 72.86 -24.65
C VAL A 107 1.34 73.56 -24.45
N GLU A 108 1.31 74.79 -23.93
CA GLU A 108 2.52 75.59 -23.69
C GLU A 108 3.33 75.02 -22.51
N LEU A 109 2.64 74.59 -21.45
CA LEU A 109 3.27 73.90 -20.31
C LEU A 109 3.95 72.59 -20.75
N ASN A 110 3.26 71.78 -21.55
CA ASN A 110 3.80 70.54 -22.09
C ASN A 110 4.98 70.80 -23.05
N THR A 111 4.95 71.90 -23.80
CA THR A 111 6.07 72.30 -24.67
C THR A 111 7.29 72.69 -23.85
N GLN A 112 7.13 73.52 -22.82
CA GLN A 112 8.19 73.84 -21.87
C GLN A 112 8.72 72.56 -21.17
N GLN A 113 7.84 71.66 -20.74
CA GLN A 113 8.22 70.39 -20.13
C GLN A 113 9.05 69.51 -21.07
N ARG A 114 8.61 69.35 -22.32
CA ARG A 114 9.35 68.59 -23.34
C ARG A 114 10.71 69.21 -23.61
N TYR A 115 10.80 70.54 -23.72
CA TYR A 115 12.05 71.25 -23.93
C TYR A 115 13.04 70.98 -22.78
N LEU A 116 12.61 71.18 -21.53
CA LEU A 116 13.45 70.97 -20.34
C LEU A 116 13.85 69.50 -20.16
N ASP A 117 12.94 68.55 -20.41
CA ASP A 117 13.24 67.12 -20.33
C ASP A 117 14.23 66.65 -21.41
N HIS A 118 14.13 67.17 -22.64
CA HIS A 118 15.11 66.89 -23.69
C HIS A 118 16.46 67.53 -23.40
N TRP A 119 16.47 68.76 -22.88
CA TRP A 119 17.68 69.40 -22.41
C TRP A 119 18.35 68.58 -21.31
N LEU A 120 17.58 68.02 -20.37
CA LEU A 120 18.10 67.17 -19.30
C LEU A 120 18.79 65.89 -19.84
N LEU A 121 18.18 65.27 -20.86
CA LEU A 121 18.79 64.12 -21.54
C LEU A 121 20.07 64.49 -22.29
N ARG A 122 20.14 65.71 -22.85
CA ARG A 122 21.36 66.24 -23.47
C ARG A 122 22.43 66.55 -22.44
N LEU A 123 22.06 67.09 -21.27
CA LEU A 123 22.96 67.33 -20.15
C LEU A 123 23.59 66.02 -19.66
N GLN A 124 22.80 64.97 -19.51
CA GLN A 124 23.30 63.65 -19.14
C GLN A 124 24.35 63.13 -20.13
N ARG A 125 24.15 63.34 -21.44
CA ARG A 125 25.12 62.95 -22.47
C ARG A 125 26.35 63.85 -22.50
N HIS A 126 26.17 65.14 -22.23
CA HIS A 126 27.26 66.12 -22.24
C HIS A 126 28.23 65.91 -21.06
N LEU A 127 27.71 65.58 -19.87
CA LEU A 127 28.53 65.32 -18.67
C LEU A 127 29.04 63.86 -18.55
N ASP A 128 28.53 62.94 -19.38
CA ASP A 128 28.82 61.48 -19.38
C ASP A 128 28.84 60.83 -17.98
N SER A 129 27.93 61.27 -17.12
CA SER A 129 27.88 60.86 -15.71
C SER A 129 26.51 60.35 -15.32
N ARG A 130 26.46 59.27 -14.54
CA ARG A 130 25.20 58.78 -13.94
C ARG A 130 24.65 59.73 -12.87
N ARG A 131 25.49 60.60 -12.30
CA ARG A 131 25.12 61.61 -11.28
C ARG A 131 25.15 63.03 -11.86
N TYR A 132 24.87 63.19 -13.16
CA TYR A 132 24.94 64.46 -13.88
C TYR A 132 24.16 65.61 -13.20
N LEU A 133 23.03 65.32 -12.55
CA LEU A 133 22.21 66.29 -11.81
C LEU A 133 22.94 66.96 -10.63
N TRP A 134 23.94 66.30 -10.05
CA TRP A 134 24.63 66.75 -8.84
C TRP A 134 26.11 67.07 -9.10
N GLN A 135 26.56 66.97 -10.35
CA GLN A 135 27.94 67.23 -10.73
C GLN A 135 28.23 68.74 -10.80
N LEU A 136 27.24 69.53 -11.22
CA LEU A 136 27.30 70.97 -11.26
C LEU A 136 26.16 71.56 -10.41
N PRO A 137 26.41 72.60 -9.60
CA PRO A 137 25.37 73.37 -8.91
C PRO A 137 24.47 74.10 -9.92
N TRP A 138 23.20 74.28 -9.59
CA TRP A 138 22.21 74.93 -10.44
C TRP A 138 21.82 76.28 -9.85
N TYR A 139 22.01 77.36 -10.61
CA TYR A 139 21.63 78.71 -10.22
C TYR A 139 20.53 79.23 -11.13
N MET A 140 19.75 80.19 -10.65
CA MET A 140 18.77 80.89 -11.48
C MET A 140 19.09 82.37 -11.49
N VAL A 141 19.10 82.97 -12.68
CA VAL A 141 19.17 84.42 -12.87
C VAL A 141 17.77 84.91 -13.17
N THR A 142 17.30 85.86 -12.37
CA THR A 142 15.96 86.43 -12.50
C THR A 142 15.95 87.92 -12.17
N GLY A 143 14.90 88.62 -12.60
CA GLY A 143 14.76 90.07 -12.46
C GLY A 143 13.86 90.67 -13.54
N PRO A 144 13.51 91.97 -13.44
CA PRO A 144 12.64 92.66 -14.41
C PRO A 144 13.14 92.57 -15.86
N ALA A 145 12.26 92.70 -16.84
CA ALA A 145 12.66 92.80 -18.24
C ALA A 145 13.61 94.00 -18.43
N GLY A 146 14.67 93.81 -19.22
CA GLY A 146 15.69 94.84 -19.41
C GLY A 146 16.68 95.02 -18.23
N SER A 147 16.63 94.23 -17.16
CA SER A 147 17.59 94.28 -16.04
C SER A 147 19.02 93.79 -16.36
N GLY A 148 19.38 93.62 -17.63
CA GLY A 148 20.73 93.19 -18.02
C GLY A 148 21.09 91.72 -17.75
N LYS A 149 20.12 90.82 -17.52
CA LYS A 149 20.36 89.37 -17.25
C LYS A 149 21.23 88.67 -18.28
N THR A 150 20.76 88.65 -19.53
CA THR A 150 21.39 87.88 -20.60
C THR A 150 22.74 88.49 -20.98
N THR A 151 22.90 89.82 -20.88
CA THR A 151 24.18 90.50 -21.11
C THR A 151 25.19 90.21 -19.99
N LEU A 152 24.74 90.21 -18.72
CA LEU A 152 25.56 89.80 -17.58
C LEU A 152 26.06 88.37 -17.73
N LEU A 153 25.19 87.44 -18.13
CA LEU A 153 25.57 86.04 -18.34
C LEU A 153 26.53 85.85 -19.52
N ARG A 154 26.27 86.52 -20.65
CA ARG A 154 27.11 86.42 -21.84
C ARG A 154 28.55 86.86 -21.59
N GLU A 155 28.74 87.96 -20.87
CA GLU A 155 30.07 88.54 -20.63
C GLU A 155 30.75 88.03 -19.35
N GLY A 156 29.97 87.62 -18.35
CA GLY A 156 30.47 87.19 -17.04
C GLY A 156 30.60 85.69 -16.85
N TYR A 157 29.85 84.88 -17.60
CA TYR A 157 29.82 83.45 -17.41
C TYR A 157 30.05 82.67 -18.72
N PRO A 158 31.28 82.16 -18.97
CA PRO A 158 31.56 81.37 -20.16
C PRO A 158 30.75 80.06 -20.14
N SER A 159 29.74 79.97 -21.00
CA SER A 159 28.75 78.90 -21.01
C SER A 159 28.25 78.56 -22.41
N ASP A 160 27.84 77.31 -22.59
CA ASP A 160 27.30 76.77 -23.84
C ASP A 160 25.79 76.47 -23.71
N ILE A 161 25.05 76.64 -24.80
CA ILE A 161 23.66 76.17 -24.94
C ILE A 161 23.67 74.81 -25.63
N ILE A 162 23.60 73.74 -24.83
CA ILE A 162 23.76 72.35 -25.30
C ILE A 162 22.55 71.77 -26.05
N TYR A 163 21.42 72.47 -26.05
CA TYR A 163 20.21 72.06 -26.75
C TYR A 163 19.37 73.26 -27.21
N ALA A 164 19.17 73.36 -28.52
CA ALA A 164 18.18 74.22 -29.14
C ALA A 164 17.29 73.35 -30.05
N PRO A 165 15.96 73.41 -29.93
CA PRO A 165 15.06 72.68 -30.82
C PRO A 165 15.18 73.23 -32.25
N GLU A 166 15.19 72.35 -33.25
CA GLU A 166 15.13 72.76 -34.66
C GLU A 166 13.76 73.38 -34.95
N ALA A 167 13.74 74.58 -35.56
CA ALA A 167 12.50 75.25 -35.92
C ALA A 167 11.79 74.47 -37.04
N LEU A 168 10.72 73.75 -36.70
CA LEU A 168 9.86 73.09 -37.67
C LEU A 168 8.96 74.16 -38.33
N ARG A 169 9.15 74.40 -39.64
CA ARG A 169 8.29 75.26 -40.48
C ARG A 169 8.24 76.75 -40.10
N GLY A 170 9.36 77.37 -39.74
CA GLY A 170 9.47 78.83 -39.61
C GLY A 170 8.71 79.47 -38.44
N VAL A 171 8.06 78.68 -37.57
CA VAL A 171 7.50 79.16 -36.31
C VAL A 171 8.58 79.02 -35.24
N GLU A 172 9.24 80.14 -34.89
CA GLU A 172 10.14 80.15 -33.73
C GLU A 172 9.32 79.98 -32.45
N GLN A 173 9.54 78.87 -31.74
CA GLN A 173 8.95 78.67 -30.42
C GLN A 173 9.64 79.60 -29.40
N ARG A 174 8.84 80.41 -28.71
CA ARG A 174 9.34 81.30 -27.67
C ARG A 174 9.83 80.48 -26.47
N ARG A 175 11.02 80.81 -25.97
CA ARG A 175 11.65 80.12 -24.84
C ARG A 175 11.66 81.06 -23.65
N TYR A 176 10.95 80.70 -22.60
CA TYR A 176 10.87 81.50 -21.38
C TYR A 176 12.00 81.21 -20.38
N VAL A 177 12.66 80.06 -20.52
CA VAL A 177 13.75 79.61 -19.64
C VAL A 177 14.84 79.00 -20.49
N ILE A 178 16.07 79.54 -20.38
CA ILE A 178 17.22 79.07 -21.15
C ILE A 178 18.29 78.57 -20.18
N PRO A 179 18.59 77.26 -20.15
CA PRO A 179 19.65 76.75 -19.30
C PRO A 179 21.03 76.86 -19.98
N HIS A 180 21.93 77.62 -19.36
CA HIS A 180 23.32 77.78 -19.74
C HIS A 180 24.21 76.79 -18.98
N VAL A 181 25.03 76.02 -19.69
CA VAL A 181 25.93 75.03 -19.09
C VAL A 181 27.36 75.54 -19.18
N GLY A 182 27.99 75.82 -18.05
CA GLY A 182 29.41 76.18 -17.99
C GLY A 182 30.22 75.18 -17.19
N LYS A 183 31.50 75.51 -16.94
CA LYS A 183 32.43 74.61 -16.25
C LYS A 183 32.14 74.45 -14.75
N GLN A 184 31.58 75.47 -14.11
CA GLN A 184 31.38 75.51 -12.65
C GLN A 184 29.93 75.32 -12.23
N ALA A 185 28.95 75.69 -13.05
CA ALA A 185 27.53 75.63 -12.73
C ALA A 185 26.64 75.50 -13.98
N VAL A 186 25.38 75.12 -13.76
CA VAL A 186 24.30 75.37 -14.74
C VAL A 186 23.52 76.60 -14.27
N ILE A 187 23.28 77.55 -15.16
CA ILE A 187 22.52 78.76 -14.84
C ILE A 187 21.26 78.82 -15.70
N PHE A 188 20.10 78.89 -15.06
CA PHE A 188 18.82 79.12 -15.74
C PHE A 188 18.60 80.61 -15.91
N ASP A 189 18.63 81.10 -17.14
CA ASP A 189 18.21 82.45 -17.50
C ASP A 189 16.68 82.46 -17.65
N ALA A 190 15.98 83.10 -16.70
CA ALA A 190 14.53 83.25 -16.73
C ALA A 190 14.15 84.56 -17.42
N ASP A 191 13.27 84.48 -18.43
CA ASP A 191 12.77 85.66 -19.16
C ASP A 191 12.09 86.64 -18.18
N GLY A 192 12.28 87.94 -18.41
CA GLY A 192 11.67 88.99 -17.60
C GLY A 192 10.13 88.94 -17.59
N LEU A 193 9.50 88.38 -18.62
CA LEU A 193 8.04 88.18 -18.64
C LEU A 193 7.55 87.21 -17.56
N LEU A 194 8.36 86.20 -17.19
CA LEU A 194 8.05 85.32 -16.06
C LEU A 194 8.17 86.04 -14.72
N PHE A 195 8.82 87.20 -14.69
CA PHE A 195 9.06 87.98 -13.47
C PHE A 195 7.94 89.00 -13.21
N GLU A 196 7.55 89.79 -14.22
CA GLU A 196 6.78 91.04 -14.06
C GLU A 196 5.26 90.93 -13.81
N GLN A 197 4.61 89.81 -14.12
CA GLN A 197 3.13 89.75 -14.13
C GLN A 197 2.54 88.84 -13.02
N GLN A 198 1.82 89.42 -12.06
CA GLN A 198 1.10 88.68 -11.01
C GLN A 198 -0.41 88.52 -11.26
N ASP A 199 -1.09 89.50 -11.88
CA ASP A 199 -2.57 89.55 -11.85
C ASP A 199 -3.31 89.43 -13.20
N ALA A 200 -2.64 89.56 -14.36
CA ALA A 200 -3.35 89.63 -15.66
C ALA A 200 -3.11 88.45 -16.63
N ASP A 201 -2.00 87.71 -16.52
CA ASP A 201 -1.66 86.64 -17.46
C ASP A 201 -1.47 85.28 -16.77
N ILE A 202 -2.51 84.45 -16.85
CA ILE A 202 -2.58 83.11 -16.27
C ILE A 202 -1.49 82.20 -16.84
N LEU A 203 -1.05 82.42 -18.10
CA LEU A 203 -0.06 81.59 -18.77
C LEU A 203 1.31 81.71 -18.11
N HIS A 204 1.85 82.92 -17.97
CA HIS A 204 3.19 83.16 -17.41
C HIS A 204 3.28 82.72 -15.94
N ARG A 205 2.21 82.93 -15.14
CA ARG A 205 2.14 82.42 -13.77
C ARG A 205 2.24 80.90 -13.72
N ARG A 206 1.50 80.19 -14.58
CA ARG A 206 1.55 78.72 -14.65
C ARG A 206 2.88 78.21 -15.20
N LEU A 207 3.50 78.90 -16.17
CA LEU A 207 4.83 78.57 -16.68
C LEU A 207 5.91 78.71 -15.60
N TRP A 208 5.83 79.76 -14.78
CA TRP A 208 6.69 79.97 -13.62
C TRP A 208 6.53 78.86 -12.59
N THR A 209 5.31 78.59 -12.14
CA THR A 209 5.01 77.50 -11.20
C THR A 209 5.47 76.15 -11.74
N HIS A 210 5.20 75.86 -13.03
CA HIS A 210 5.66 74.64 -13.69
C HIS A 210 7.18 74.51 -13.70
N MET A 211 7.93 75.60 -13.95
CA MET A 211 9.40 75.56 -13.90
C MET A 211 9.90 75.18 -12.50
N LEU A 212 9.33 75.79 -11.45
CA LEU A 212 9.70 75.48 -10.06
C LEU A 212 9.35 74.03 -9.69
N ASP A 213 8.16 73.56 -10.07
CA ASP A 213 7.74 72.18 -9.86
C ASP A 213 8.63 71.20 -10.63
N TRP A 214 9.03 71.55 -11.86
CA TRP A 214 9.95 70.74 -12.66
C TRP A 214 11.33 70.62 -11.97
N LEU A 215 11.87 71.73 -11.44
CA LEU A 215 13.11 71.72 -10.68
C LEU A 215 12.99 70.86 -9.41
N ALA A 216 11.91 71.03 -8.64
CA ALA A 216 11.62 70.25 -7.44
C ALA A 216 11.47 68.75 -7.74
N GLN A 217 10.89 68.38 -8.88
CA GLN A 217 10.73 66.98 -9.29
C GLN A 217 12.03 66.35 -9.79
N LYS A 218 12.79 67.03 -10.66
CA LYS A 218 13.99 66.45 -11.29
C LYS A 218 15.21 66.49 -10.37
N ARG A 219 15.33 67.52 -9.52
CA ARG A 219 16.47 67.75 -8.63
C ARG A 219 16.02 67.94 -7.17
N ALA A 220 15.24 66.98 -6.65
CA ALA A 220 14.52 67.09 -5.38
C ALA A 220 15.33 67.45 -4.11
N ARG A 221 16.61 67.06 -4.00
CA ARG A 221 17.41 67.32 -2.80
C ARG A 221 17.81 68.80 -2.63
N GLN A 222 18.33 69.41 -3.69
CA GLN A 222 18.67 70.85 -3.76
C GLN A 222 18.30 71.33 -5.17
N PRO A 223 17.05 71.75 -5.42
CA PRO A 223 16.60 72.12 -6.76
C PRO A 223 17.41 73.26 -7.38
N LEU A 224 17.80 74.23 -6.55
CA LEU A 224 18.74 75.31 -6.86
C LEU A 224 19.77 75.43 -5.73
N ASN A 225 20.93 75.98 -6.06
CA ASN A 225 22.08 76.23 -5.17
C ASN A 225 22.24 77.72 -4.85
N GLY A 226 21.60 78.61 -5.62
CA GLY A 226 21.56 80.05 -5.36
C GLY A 226 20.71 80.79 -6.39
N LEU A 227 20.32 82.01 -6.03
CA LEU A 227 19.53 82.91 -6.86
C LEU A 227 20.33 84.18 -7.12
N ILE A 228 20.40 84.59 -8.38
CA ILE A 228 21.03 85.84 -8.80
C ILE A 228 19.92 86.78 -9.24
N LEU A 229 19.63 87.76 -8.39
CA LEU A 229 18.66 88.81 -8.66
C LEU A 229 19.35 89.97 -9.36
N THR A 230 18.96 90.22 -10.60
CA THR A 230 19.47 91.35 -11.38
C THR A 230 18.51 92.52 -11.28
N LEU A 231 19.03 93.68 -10.91
CA LEU A 231 18.28 94.93 -10.88
C LEU A 231 18.98 95.95 -11.76
N ASP A 232 18.19 96.78 -12.42
CA ASP A 232 18.72 97.92 -13.14
C ASP A 232 19.02 99.06 -12.17
N LEU A 233 20.27 99.50 -12.11
CA LEU A 233 20.68 100.54 -11.18
C LEU A 233 20.02 101.90 -11.50
N PRO A 234 20.09 102.44 -12.73
CA PRO A 234 19.35 103.64 -13.12
C PRO A 234 17.85 103.61 -12.77
N ASP A 235 17.14 102.51 -13.09
CA ASP A 235 15.71 102.36 -12.77
C ASP A 235 15.48 102.39 -11.25
N LEU A 236 16.30 101.69 -10.46
CA LEU A 236 16.20 101.70 -8.99
C LEU A 236 16.38 103.11 -8.40
N LEU A 237 17.30 103.90 -8.96
CA LEU A 237 17.63 105.24 -8.50
C LEU A 237 16.62 106.31 -8.93
N THR A 238 16.01 106.15 -10.11
CA THR A 238 15.03 107.09 -10.67
C THR A 238 13.58 106.75 -10.32
N ALA A 239 13.31 105.54 -9.82
CA ALA A 239 11.98 105.08 -9.46
C ALA A 239 11.33 105.91 -8.34
N ASP A 240 10.14 106.40 -8.64
CA ASP A 240 9.20 107.00 -7.72
C ASP A 240 8.67 105.99 -6.70
N LYS A 241 8.14 106.49 -5.58
CA LYS A 241 7.66 105.65 -4.46
C LYS A 241 6.75 104.49 -4.90
N PRO A 242 5.69 104.69 -5.72
CA PRO A 242 4.80 103.58 -6.12
C PRO A 242 5.53 102.53 -6.98
N ARG A 243 6.45 102.96 -7.86
CA ARG A 243 7.25 102.06 -8.69
C ARG A 243 8.21 101.21 -7.86
N ARG A 244 8.83 101.80 -6.82
CA ARG A 244 9.67 101.06 -5.85
C ARG A 244 8.88 100.05 -5.03
N GLU A 245 7.70 100.44 -4.53
CA GLU A 245 6.81 99.53 -3.80
C GLU A 245 6.33 98.37 -4.68
N HIS A 246 5.99 98.64 -5.94
CA HIS A 246 5.61 97.61 -6.91
C HIS A 246 6.75 96.63 -7.22
N LEU A 247 7.97 97.14 -7.47
CA LEU A 247 9.16 96.32 -7.67
C LEU A 247 9.42 95.43 -6.45
N LEU A 248 9.30 95.99 -5.24
CA LEU A 248 9.45 95.25 -4.00
C LEU A 248 8.41 94.12 -3.87
N GLN A 249 7.14 94.40 -4.17
CA GLN A 249 6.07 93.40 -4.14
C GLN A 249 6.34 92.23 -5.12
N ILE A 250 6.76 92.54 -6.34
CA ILE A 250 7.11 91.51 -7.34
C ILE A 250 8.28 90.65 -6.84
N LEU A 251 9.37 91.28 -6.39
CA LEU A 251 10.55 90.57 -5.89
C LEU A 251 10.20 89.66 -4.70
N ARG A 252 9.45 90.17 -3.73
CA ARG A 252 8.98 89.38 -2.57
C ARG A 252 8.12 88.20 -3.01
N GLY A 253 7.14 88.43 -3.88
CA GLY A 253 6.27 87.38 -4.40
C GLY A 253 7.06 86.28 -5.11
N ARG A 254 8.04 86.63 -5.95
CA ARG A 254 8.88 85.64 -6.65
C ARG A 254 9.78 84.86 -5.70
N LEU A 255 10.38 85.53 -4.71
CA LEU A 255 11.17 84.85 -3.68
C LEU A 255 10.31 83.90 -2.85
N GLN A 256 9.09 84.32 -2.51
CA GLN A 256 8.13 83.51 -1.79
C GLN A 256 7.69 82.28 -2.60
N ASP A 257 7.37 82.45 -3.89
CA ASP A 257 7.03 81.34 -4.81
C ASP A 257 8.15 80.31 -4.85
N ILE A 258 9.40 80.76 -5.06
CA ILE A 258 10.58 79.89 -5.12
C ILE A 258 10.71 79.09 -3.81
N ARG A 259 10.59 79.77 -2.66
CA ARG A 259 10.72 79.11 -1.36
C ARG A 259 9.57 78.14 -1.09
N GLN A 260 8.33 78.50 -1.43
CA GLN A 260 7.15 77.66 -1.22
C GLN A 260 7.16 76.41 -2.10
N HIS A 261 7.62 76.49 -3.35
CA HIS A 261 7.69 75.35 -4.25
C HIS A 261 8.93 74.46 -4.06
N LEU A 262 10.10 75.06 -3.81
CA LEU A 262 11.34 74.30 -3.69
C LEU A 262 11.60 73.80 -2.25
N HIS A 263 10.97 74.45 -1.25
CA HIS A 263 11.14 74.17 0.18
C HIS A 263 12.59 74.19 0.66
N CYS A 264 13.43 75.01 0.02
CA CYS A 264 14.82 75.26 0.40
C CYS A 264 15.06 76.75 0.66
N GLN A 265 16.03 77.03 1.53
CA GLN A 265 16.56 78.36 1.79
C GLN A 265 17.76 78.55 0.84
N LEU A 266 17.66 79.53 -0.05
CA LEU A 266 18.63 79.78 -1.11
C LEU A 266 19.43 81.05 -0.80
N PRO A 267 20.75 81.06 -1.05
CA PRO A 267 21.51 82.31 -1.03
C PRO A 267 21.08 83.19 -2.20
N VAL A 268 20.72 84.42 -1.89
CA VAL A 268 20.28 85.44 -2.84
C VAL A 268 21.38 86.46 -3.02
N TYR A 269 21.85 86.59 -4.25
CA TYR A 269 22.86 87.56 -4.66
C TYR A 269 22.19 88.67 -5.46
N VAL A 270 22.27 89.90 -5.01
CA VAL A 270 21.72 91.06 -5.72
C VAL A 270 22.82 91.67 -6.59
N VAL A 271 22.58 91.74 -7.89
CA VAL A 271 23.50 92.33 -8.86
C VAL A 271 22.84 93.54 -9.49
N LEU A 272 23.36 94.72 -9.13
CA LEU A 272 23.01 95.99 -9.72
C LEU A 272 23.77 96.11 -11.05
N THR A 273 23.03 96.07 -12.14
CA THR A 273 23.57 96.12 -13.51
C THR A 273 23.49 97.54 -14.07
N ARG A 274 24.14 97.75 -15.22
CA ARG A 274 24.10 99.01 -15.98
C ARG A 274 24.65 100.21 -15.22
N LEU A 275 25.69 99.98 -14.40
CA LEU A 275 26.45 101.05 -13.73
C LEU A 275 27.01 102.09 -14.72
N ASP A 276 27.24 101.69 -15.97
CA ASP A 276 27.69 102.53 -17.08
C ASP A 276 26.68 103.55 -17.59
N LEU A 277 25.40 103.40 -17.27
CA LEU A 277 24.40 104.39 -17.66
C LEU A 277 24.37 105.61 -16.71
N LEU A 278 25.15 105.58 -15.62
CA LEU A 278 25.33 106.76 -14.78
C LEU A 278 26.32 107.74 -15.41
N HIS A 279 25.92 109.02 -15.46
CA HIS A 279 26.78 110.07 -16.01
C HIS A 279 28.10 110.16 -15.24
N GLY A 280 29.22 110.09 -15.97
CA GLY A 280 30.59 110.12 -15.42
C GLY A 280 31.28 108.77 -15.21
N PHE A 281 30.60 107.65 -15.48
CA PHE A 281 31.22 106.31 -15.42
C PHE A 281 32.47 106.19 -16.31
N ALA A 282 32.40 106.64 -17.57
CA ALA A 282 33.52 106.58 -18.51
C ALA A 282 34.76 107.33 -17.99
N ALA A 283 34.55 108.52 -17.42
CA ALA A 283 35.61 109.38 -16.93
C ALA A 283 36.42 108.73 -15.80
N LEU A 284 35.79 107.86 -15.01
CA LEU A 284 36.42 107.19 -13.89
C LEU A 284 37.02 105.83 -14.29
N PHE A 285 36.28 105.02 -15.04
CA PHE A 285 36.62 103.60 -15.23
C PHE A 285 37.30 103.27 -16.56
N GLN A 286 37.22 104.12 -17.60
CA GLN A 286 37.81 103.83 -18.91
C GLN A 286 39.33 103.63 -18.86
N SER A 287 40.02 104.27 -17.90
CA SER A 287 41.46 104.13 -17.71
C SER A 287 41.90 102.87 -16.95
N LEU A 288 40.97 102.04 -16.46
CA LEU A 288 41.32 100.87 -15.66
C LEU A 288 42.03 99.79 -16.47
N GLY A 289 43.09 99.22 -15.88
CA GLY A 289 43.77 98.05 -16.41
C GLY A 289 42.85 96.82 -16.42
N ARG A 290 43.26 95.76 -17.13
CA ARG A 290 42.47 94.52 -17.21
C ARG A 290 42.18 93.92 -15.82
N ASN A 291 43.17 93.89 -14.93
CA ASN A 291 43.03 93.31 -13.58
C ASN A 291 42.01 94.09 -12.74
N ASP A 292 42.03 95.42 -12.79
CA ASP A 292 41.09 96.26 -12.04
C ASP A 292 39.67 96.21 -12.62
N ARG A 293 39.54 96.08 -13.94
CA ARG A 293 38.25 95.84 -14.61
C ARG A 293 37.66 94.48 -14.27
N ASP A 294 38.52 93.48 -14.09
CA ASP A 294 38.10 92.13 -13.70
C ASP A 294 37.89 92.01 -12.18
N ALA A 295 38.25 93.02 -11.37
CA ALA A 295 38.02 93.03 -9.92
C ALA A 295 36.52 92.98 -9.55
N ILE A 296 36.19 92.66 -8.31
CA ILE A 296 34.80 92.56 -7.87
C ILE A 296 34.42 93.83 -7.13
N LEU A 297 33.35 94.49 -7.58
CA LEU A 297 32.81 95.68 -6.94
C LEU A 297 31.53 95.31 -6.18
N GLY A 298 31.61 95.23 -4.86
CA GLY A 298 30.46 94.87 -4.01
C GLY A 298 30.86 94.36 -2.65
N VAL A 299 29.86 93.87 -1.91
CA VAL A 299 30.00 93.27 -0.59
C VAL A 299 29.39 91.87 -0.57
N THR A 300 30.12 90.91 -0.01
CA THR A 300 29.62 89.57 0.33
C THR A 300 29.38 89.54 1.82
N PHE A 301 28.13 89.30 2.24
CA PHE A 301 27.76 89.36 3.65
C PHE A 301 28.26 88.16 4.44
N THR A 302 28.42 88.24 5.76
CA THR A 302 28.66 87.06 6.60
C THR A 302 27.44 86.10 6.60
N ARG A 303 27.65 84.82 6.93
CA ARG A 303 26.68 83.73 6.67
C ARG A 303 25.32 83.92 7.35
N HIS A 304 25.31 84.51 8.55
CA HIS A 304 24.10 84.72 9.35
C HIS A 304 23.71 86.21 9.39
N ALA A 305 24.27 87.02 8.50
CA ALA A 305 24.08 88.46 8.52
C ALA A 305 22.62 88.90 8.28
N HIS A 306 21.85 88.05 7.59
CA HIS A 306 20.42 88.27 7.34
C HIS A 306 19.53 87.96 8.56
N GLU A 307 20.06 87.32 9.62
CA GLU A 307 19.28 86.94 10.81
C GLU A 307 19.21 88.07 11.87
N ASN A 308 20.23 88.93 11.97
CA ASN A 308 20.38 89.91 13.06
C ASN A 308 20.73 91.35 12.57
N ASP A 309 20.25 91.77 11.39
CA ASP A 309 20.53 93.08 10.77
C ASP A 309 22.02 93.41 10.44
N ASP A 310 22.96 92.49 10.69
CA ASP A 310 24.39 92.68 10.37
C ASP A 310 24.65 92.95 8.88
N TRP A 311 23.78 92.46 7.98
CA TRP A 311 23.89 92.78 6.55
C TRP A 311 23.85 94.30 6.29
N ARG A 312 23.12 95.05 7.11
CA ARG A 312 22.99 96.50 6.99
C ARG A 312 24.26 97.21 7.42
N THR A 313 24.92 96.72 8.48
CA THR A 313 26.18 97.30 8.96
C THR A 313 27.31 97.03 7.96
N GLU A 314 27.40 95.81 7.44
CA GLU A 314 28.38 95.41 6.43
C GLU A 314 28.19 96.17 5.10
N LEU A 315 26.94 96.36 4.64
CA LEU A 315 26.64 97.14 3.44
C LEU A 315 27.01 98.63 3.61
N ASN A 316 26.70 99.21 4.77
CA ASN A 316 27.05 100.58 5.08
C ASN A 316 28.57 100.79 5.11
N ALA A 317 29.31 99.87 5.72
CA ALA A 317 30.77 99.92 5.76
C ALA A 317 31.38 99.88 4.34
N PHE A 318 30.88 99.00 3.47
CA PHE A 318 31.26 98.96 2.06
C PHE A 318 30.98 100.29 1.35
N TRP A 319 29.77 100.84 1.48
CA TRP A 319 29.39 102.08 0.77
C TRP A 319 30.17 103.29 1.27
N GLN A 320 30.48 103.35 2.57
CA GLN A 320 31.33 104.38 3.16
C GLN A 320 32.76 104.28 2.63
N THR A 321 33.37 103.08 2.68
CA THR A 321 34.74 102.86 2.22
C THR A 321 34.87 103.16 0.72
N TRP A 322 33.92 102.69 -0.09
CA TRP A 322 33.92 102.96 -1.52
C TRP A 322 33.72 104.46 -1.81
N GLY A 323 32.82 105.14 -1.10
CA GLY A 323 32.62 106.58 -1.20
C GLY A 323 33.87 107.39 -0.83
N GLU A 324 34.58 107.00 0.23
CA GLU A 324 35.85 107.62 0.65
C GLU A 324 36.95 107.40 -0.40
N GLN A 325 37.09 106.19 -0.94
CA GLN A 325 38.03 105.90 -2.03
C GLN A 325 37.75 106.76 -3.27
N LEU A 326 36.47 106.90 -3.66
CA LEU A 326 36.07 107.77 -4.76
C LEU A 326 36.40 109.24 -4.48
N ASN A 327 36.12 109.73 -3.26
CA ASN A 327 36.45 111.10 -2.85
C ASN A 327 37.96 111.37 -2.82
N ASN A 328 38.78 110.38 -2.45
CA ASN A 328 40.24 110.51 -2.40
C ASN A 328 40.88 110.52 -3.79
N VAL A 329 40.31 109.79 -4.76
CA VAL A 329 40.77 109.77 -6.16
C VAL A 329 40.30 111.01 -6.95
N LEU A 330 39.26 111.69 -6.45
CA LEU A 330 38.61 112.81 -7.14
C LEU A 330 39.56 114.00 -7.44
N PRO A 331 40.39 114.51 -6.49
CA PRO A 331 41.24 115.68 -6.74
C PRO A 331 42.26 115.46 -7.84
N GLU A 332 42.89 114.27 -7.89
CA GLU A 332 43.87 113.90 -8.93
C GLU A 332 43.21 113.81 -10.30
N ARG A 333 42.01 113.20 -10.38
CA ARG A 333 41.28 113.02 -11.64
C ARG A 333 40.61 114.29 -12.15
N MET A 334 40.28 115.25 -11.27
CA MET A 334 39.75 116.56 -11.63
C MET A 334 40.77 117.46 -12.36
N LEU A 335 42.06 117.14 -12.33
CA LEU A 335 43.07 117.90 -13.05
C LEU A 335 42.99 117.71 -14.57
N ALA A 336 42.37 116.63 -15.05
CA ALA A 336 42.14 116.39 -16.47
C ALA A 336 41.08 117.35 -17.08
N PRO A 337 41.33 117.99 -18.23
CA PRO A 337 40.37 118.89 -18.86
C PRO A 337 39.13 118.14 -19.41
N GLY A 338 37.93 118.65 -19.14
CA GLY A 338 36.67 118.15 -19.72
C GLY A 338 35.87 117.11 -18.90
N SER A 339 36.42 116.56 -17.81
CA SER A 339 35.79 115.48 -17.02
C SER A 339 35.38 115.87 -15.59
N ARG A 340 35.58 117.12 -15.17
CA ARG A 340 35.35 117.57 -13.77
C ARG A 340 33.89 117.45 -13.32
N SER A 341 32.95 117.96 -14.13
CA SER A 341 31.51 117.94 -13.81
C SER A 341 30.96 116.52 -13.80
N SER A 342 31.39 115.69 -14.77
CA SER A 342 30.95 114.30 -14.88
C SER A 342 31.47 113.43 -13.74
N LEU A 343 32.72 113.60 -13.31
CA LEU A 343 33.28 112.92 -12.14
C LEU A 343 32.57 113.31 -10.83
N PHE A 344 32.35 114.61 -10.61
CA PHE A 344 31.62 115.07 -9.42
C PHE A 344 30.18 114.53 -9.39
N SER A 345 29.48 114.60 -10.52
CA SER A 345 28.12 114.07 -10.65
C SER A 345 28.09 112.57 -10.37
N PHE A 346 29.01 111.79 -10.91
CA PHE A 346 29.10 110.34 -10.67
C PHE A 346 29.22 110.01 -9.17
N VAL A 347 30.15 110.66 -8.46
CA VAL A 347 30.35 110.42 -7.02
C VAL A 347 29.09 110.74 -6.20
N ARG A 348 28.36 111.80 -6.55
CA ARG A 348 27.10 112.16 -5.89
C ARG A 348 25.97 111.19 -6.21
N GLN A 349 25.86 110.73 -7.46
CA GLN A 349 24.89 109.71 -7.87
C GLN A 349 25.10 108.39 -7.10
N ILE A 350 26.34 107.96 -6.91
CA ILE A 350 26.67 106.77 -6.10
C ILE A 350 26.32 106.98 -4.63
N GLN A 351 26.66 108.14 -4.03
CA GLN A 351 26.28 108.44 -2.65
C GLN A 351 24.75 108.42 -2.45
N GLY A 352 23.99 108.94 -3.40
CA GLY A 352 22.51 108.94 -3.39
C GLY A 352 21.89 107.55 -3.54
N GLY A 353 22.63 106.57 -4.06
CA GLY A 353 22.12 105.21 -4.28
C GLY A 353 22.04 104.32 -3.05
N ARG A 354 22.65 104.73 -1.93
CA ARG A 354 22.66 103.93 -0.69
C ARG A 354 21.26 103.74 -0.10
N GLU A 355 20.52 104.83 0.10
CA GLU A 355 19.22 104.79 0.80
C GLU A 355 18.15 104.00 0.04
N PRO A 356 17.96 104.17 -1.29
CA PRO A 356 17.02 103.35 -2.06
C PRO A 356 17.34 101.86 -2.00
N LEU A 357 18.62 101.50 -2.02
CA LEU A 357 19.08 100.12 -1.94
C LEU A 357 18.81 99.50 -0.56
N ILE A 358 19.14 100.22 0.53
CA ILE A 358 18.85 99.76 1.90
C ILE A 358 17.34 99.60 2.10
N ALA A 359 16.54 100.56 1.64
CA ALA A 359 15.08 100.48 1.75
C ALA A 359 14.51 99.26 1.00
N LEU A 360 15.03 98.96 -0.20
CA LEU A 360 14.63 97.79 -0.97
C LEU A 360 15.01 96.49 -0.23
N LEU A 361 16.28 96.35 0.18
CA LEU A 361 16.77 95.14 0.85
C LEU A 361 16.06 94.89 2.19
N ASN A 362 15.83 95.95 2.97
CA ASN A 362 15.07 95.87 4.20
C ASN A 362 13.65 95.36 3.94
N GLY A 363 12.97 95.93 2.94
CA GLY A 363 11.64 95.47 2.54
C GLY A 363 11.60 94.02 2.04
N LEU A 364 12.69 93.51 1.46
CA LEU A 364 12.80 92.13 0.96
C LEU A 364 12.95 91.10 2.09
N LEU A 365 13.62 91.48 3.17
CA LEU A 365 13.90 90.61 4.33
C LEU A 365 12.79 90.67 5.40
N ASP A 366 11.95 91.71 5.38
CA ASP A 366 10.91 91.94 6.38
C ASP A 366 9.77 90.90 6.37
N GLY A 367 9.35 90.43 7.54
CA GLY A 367 8.19 89.53 7.77
C GLY A 367 8.53 88.10 8.25
N GLU A 368 7.72 87.56 9.17
CA GLU A 368 7.91 86.22 9.81
C GLU A 368 8.00 85.06 8.81
N ASN A 369 7.34 85.24 7.67
CA ASN A 369 7.32 84.27 6.59
C ASN A 369 8.31 84.62 5.47
N MET A 370 9.41 85.35 5.69
CA MET A 370 10.42 85.66 4.65
C MET A 370 11.85 85.35 5.11
N ASP A 371 12.15 84.06 5.24
CA ASP A 371 13.50 83.58 5.54
C ASP A 371 14.34 83.46 4.25
N VAL A 372 14.86 84.60 3.78
CA VAL A 372 15.73 84.72 2.60
C VAL A 372 17.17 84.95 3.03
N MET A 373 18.09 84.10 2.56
CA MET A 373 19.52 84.24 2.88
C MET A 373 20.17 85.25 1.93
N LEU A 374 20.12 86.54 2.27
CA LEU A 374 20.83 87.58 1.51
C LEU A 374 22.34 87.39 1.63
N ARG A 375 23.03 87.09 0.52
CA ARG A 375 24.45 86.71 0.53
C ARG A 375 25.40 87.80 0.04
N GLY A 376 24.93 88.76 -0.75
CA GLY A 376 25.75 89.90 -1.16
C GLY A 376 25.09 90.81 -2.17
N VAL A 377 25.68 92.00 -2.33
CA VAL A 377 25.28 93.02 -3.29
C VAL A 377 26.49 93.42 -4.13
N TYR A 378 26.34 93.38 -5.45
CA TYR A 378 27.41 93.67 -6.41
C TYR A 378 26.98 94.66 -7.48
N LEU A 379 27.92 95.45 -7.98
CA LEU A 379 27.70 96.39 -9.06
C LEU A 379 28.48 95.96 -10.29
N THR A 380 27.83 96.00 -11.45
CA THR A 380 28.40 95.51 -12.71
C THR A 380 28.07 96.41 -13.88
N SER A 381 28.93 96.39 -14.88
CA SER A 381 28.66 96.95 -16.20
C SER A 381 29.17 95.98 -17.27
N SER A 382 28.24 95.33 -17.98
CA SER A 382 28.60 94.31 -18.97
C SER A 382 28.63 94.84 -20.39
N LEU A 383 27.74 95.77 -20.74
CA LEU A 383 27.57 96.29 -22.09
C LEU A 383 27.28 97.80 -22.04
N GLN A 384 28.22 98.63 -22.50
CA GLN A 384 28.06 100.09 -22.52
C GLN A 384 27.25 100.55 -23.72
N ARG A 385 25.93 100.39 -23.65
CA ARG A 385 24.97 100.83 -24.68
C ARG A 385 23.71 101.36 -24.02
N GLY A 386 23.21 102.48 -24.53
CA GLY A 386 21.96 103.09 -24.05
C GLY A 386 22.12 104.57 -23.74
N GLN A 387 21.05 105.14 -23.19
CA GLN A 387 21.00 106.53 -22.73
C GLN A 387 21.68 106.63 -21.36
N ILE A 388 22.64 107.54 -21.25
CA ILE A 388 23.35 107.90 -20.03
C ILE A 388 22.52 108.98 -19.32
N ASP A 389 22.10 108.68 -18.11
CA ASP A 389 21.32 109.56 -17.25
C ASP A 389 22.21 110.23 -16.22
N ASP A 390 22.09 111.56 -16.08
CA ASP A 390 22.61 112.29 -14.93
C ASP A 390 21.49 112.45 -13.89
N ILE A 391 21.40 111.47 -13.00
CA ILE A 391 20.34 111.39 -11.99
C ILE A 391 20.47 112.52 -10.97
N PHE A 392 21.69 112.96 -10.67
CA PHE A 392 21.96 114.05 -9.74
C PHE A 392 21.41 115.37 -10.30
N MET A 393 21.75 115.72 -11.55
CA MET A 393 21.22 116.90 -12.22
C MET A 393 19.71 116.82 -12.45
N GLN A 394 19.17 115.65 -12.79
CA GLN A 394 17.73 115.45 -12.94
C GLN A 394 16.97 115.63 -11.62
N SER A 395 17.51 115.11 -10.51
CA SER A 395 16.92 115.27 -9.17
C SER A 395 16.91 116.73 -8.71
N ALA A 396 18.02 117.45 -8.91
CA ALA A 396 18.11 118.89 -8.67
C ALA A 396 17.15 119.68 -9.58
N ALA A 397 17.11 119.38 -10.88
CA ALA A 397 16.18 120.01 -11.82
C ALA A 397 14.71 119.80 -11.42
N ARG A 398 14.32 118.59 -10.98
CA ARG A 398 12.96 118.32 -10.47
C ARG A 398 12.66 119.11 -9.20
N GLN A 399 13.60 119.18 -8.25
CA GLN A 399 13.44 119.92 -6.99
C GLN A 399 13.23 121.43 -7.23
N PHE A 400 13.97 122.01 -8.18
CA PHE A 400 13.90 123.44 -8.53
C PHE A 400 12.97 123.75 -9.71
N ARG A 401 12.23 122.76 -10.23
CA ARG A 401 11.31 122.87 -11.40
C ARG A 401 11.96 123.43 -12.67
N LEU A 402 13.21 123.07 -12.92
CA LEU A 402 13.96 123.41 -14.13
C LEU A 402 13.67 122.42 -15.28
N GLY A 403 13.87 122.84 -16.53
CA GLY A 403 13.68 121.98 -17.71
C GLY A 403 14.66 120.80 -17.76
N SER A 404 14.30 119.73 -18.49
CA SER A 404 15.13 118.52 -18.62
C SER A 404 16.38 118.75 -19.48
N SER A 405 17.55 118.36 -18.96
CA SER A 405 18.83 118.36 -19.70
C SER A 405 18.84 117.32 -20.82
N PRO A 406 19.49 117.55 -21.97
CA PRO A 406 19.62 116.56 -23.03
C PRO A 406 20.34 115.31 -22.54
N LEU A 407 19.75 114.14 -22.83
CA LEU A 407 20.34 112.83 -22.53
C LEU A 407 21.50 112.56 -23.50
N THR A 408 22.63 112.11 -22.96
CA THR A 408 23.77 111.66 -23.78
C THR A 408 23.66 110.15 -23.99
N ALA A 409 24.05 109.63 -25.14
CA ALA A 409 24.06 108.18 -25.39
C ALA A 409 25.49 107.68 -25.56
N TRP A 410 25.74 106.42 -25.19
CA TRP A 410 27.02 105.77 -25.47
C TRP A 410 27.29 105.72 -26.99
N PRO A 411 28.51 106.01 -27.45
CA PRO A 411 28.89 105.84 -28.86
C PRO A 411 28.87 104.35 -29.26
N LEU A 412 28.60 104.06 -30.54
CA LEU A 412 28.56 102.70 -31.10
C LEU A 412 29.98 102.12 -31.28
N VAL A 413 30.70 101.88 -30.19
CA VAL A 413 32.07 101.34 -30.15
C VAL A 413 32.09 99.97 -29.44
N ASP A 414 33.17 99.21 -29.58
CA ASP A 414 33.42 97.99 -28.82
C ASP A 414 33.33 98.25 -27.31
N THR A 415 32.47 97.48 -26.67
CA THR A 415 32.19 97.55 -25.24
C THR A 415 33.10 96.60 -24.46
N LEU A 416 33.41 96.93 -23.21
CA LEU A 416 34.27 96.15 -22.33
C LEU A 416 33.53 95.80 -21.03
N PRO A 417 33.57 94.55 -20.55
CA PRO A 417 32.96 94.22 -19.27
C PRO A 417 33.78 94.77 -18.11
N TYR A 418 33.10 95.42 -17.15
CA TYR A 418 33.62 95.89 -15.88
C TYR A 418 32.94 95.14 -14.73
N PHE A 419 33.76 94.72 -13.77
CA PHE A 419 33.39 94.03 -12.54
C PHE A 419 32.58 92.75 -12.72
N THR A 420 32.60 92.18 -13.94
CA THR A 420 31.71 91.10 -14.35
C THR A 420 32.43 89.75 -14.46
N ARG A 421 33.69 89.72 -14.92
CA ARG A 421 34.39 88.46 -15.26
C ARG A 421 34.75 87.58 -14.06
N ASN A 422 35.26 88.15 -12.97
CA ASN A 422 35.59 87.35 -11.76
C ASN A 422 34.39 87.17 -10.83
N LEU A 423 33.31 87.92 -11.01
CA LEU A 423 32.12 87.88 -10.15
C LEU A 423 31.51 86.47 -10.08
N PHE A 424 31.29 85.82 -11.23
CA PHE A 424 30.76 84.45 -11.24
C PHE A 424 31.71 83.44 -10.57
N PRO A 425 32.96 83.27 -11.05
CA PRO A 425 33.83 82.20 -10.56
C PRO A 425 34.37 82.39 -9.14
N GLN A 426 34.53 83.62 -8.66
CA GLN A 426 35.19 83.89 -7.36
C GLN A 426 34.20 84.21 -6.22
N THR A 427 32.98 84.69 -6.51
CA THR A 427 31.99 84.99 -5.46
C THR A 427 30.67 84.27 -5.65
N LEU A 428 29.94 84.50 -6.75
CA LEU A 428 28.57 83.97 -6.90
C LEU A 428 28.51 82.43 -6.90
N LEU A 429 29.48 81.78 -7.55
CA LEU A 429 29.55 80.32 -7.69
C LEU A 429 30.58 79.66 -6.77
N ALA A 430 31.28 80.44 -5.93
CA ALA A 430 32.37 79.95 -5.08
C ALA A 430 31.87 79.00 -3.97
N GLU A 431 30.63 79.19 -3.51
CA GLU A 431 30.04 78.44 -2.40
C GLU A 431 28.79 77.64 -2.84
N PRO A 432 28.94 76.57 -3.62
CA PRO A 432 27.82 75.85 -4.21
C PRO A 432 26.94 75.09 -3.21
N ASN A 433 27.44 74.81 -2.01
CA ASN A 433 26.73 74.02 -0.98
C ASN A 433 26.10 74.88 0.13
N LEU A 434 25.95 76.19 -0.10
CA LEU A 434 25.38 77.09 0.88
C LEU A 434 23.85 76.94 1.01
N ALA A 435 23.17 76.58 -0.08
CA ALA A 435 21.73 76.31 -0.09
C ALA A 435 21.35 75.11 0.79
N SER A 436 20.27 75.27 1.56
CA SER A 436 19.75 74.17 2.37
C SER A 436 19.07 73.10 1.51
N GLU A 437 19.04 71.87 2.03
CA GLU A 437 18.32 70.78 1.37
C GLU A 437 16.81 70.99 1.50
N SER A 438 16.06 70.57 0.48
CA SER A 438 14.60 70.66 0.50
C SER A 438 14.03 69.88 1.69
N ARG A 439 13.21 70.56 2.51
CA ARG A 439 12.60 69.95 3.71
C ARG A 439 11.74 68.72 3.34
N VAL A 440 11.04 68.77 2.21
CA VAL A 440 10.21 67.67 1.70
C VAL A 440 11.05 66.44 1.38
N TRP A 441 12.19 66.64 0.70
CA TRP A 441 13.10 65.54 0.38
C TRP A 441 13.70 64.93 1.65
N LEU A 442 14.13 65.76 2.61
CA LEU A 442 14.68 65.31 3.89
C LEU A 442 13.68 64.43 4.66
N MET A 443 12.41 64.85 4.75
CA MET A 443 11.36 64.06 5.40
C MET A 443 11.12 62.72 4.68
N GLN A 444 11.03 62.72 3.35
CA GLN A 444 10.85 61.49 2.57
C GLN A 444 12.05 60.54 2.68
N SER A 445 13.27 61.08 2.65
CA SER A 445 14.51 60.31 2.79
C SER A 445 14.62 59.67 4.17
N ARG A 446 14.34 60.43 5.24
CA ARG A 446 14.29 59.92 6.62
C ARG A 446 13.23 58.85 6.79
N ARG A 447 12.04 59.02 6.21
CA ARG A 447 10.97 58.01 6.24
C ARG A 447 11.35 56.72 5.50
N ARG A 448 12.01 56.83 4.34
CA ARG A 448 12.50 55.66 3.61
C ARG A 448 13.58 54.93 4.40
N LEU A 449 14.50 55.67 5.01
CA LEU A 449 15.55 55.11 5.85
C LEU A 449 14.95 54.44 7.10
N SER A 450 13.98 55.05 7.77
CA SER A 450 13.35 54.46 8.96
C SER A 450 12.56 53.20 8.63
N VAL A 451 11.83 53.16 7.52
CA VAL A 451 11.13 51.95 7.05
C VAL A 451 12.13 50.86 6.68
N PHE A 452 13.22 51.21 5.98
CA PHE A 452 14.28 50.26 5.63
C PHE A 452 14.97 49.70 6.88
N SER A 453 15.30 50.55 7.86
CA SER A 453 15.91 50.13 9.11
C SER A 453 14.95 49.30 9.98
N ALA A 454 13.66 49.63 10.03
CA ALA A 454 12.67 48.87 10.79
C ALA A 454 12.43 47.47 10.18
N THR A 455 12.27 47.40 8.86
CA THR A 455 12.13 46.11 8.14
C THR A 455 13.40 45.28 8.23
N GLY A 456 14.57 45.91 8.09
CA GLY A 456 15.87 45.26 8.31
C GLY A 456 16.04 44.76 9.74
N GLY A 457 15.60 45.54 10.74
CA GLY A 457 15.63 45.17 12.15
C GLY A 457 14.75 43.96 12.46
N ILE A 458 13.50 43.94 11.97
CA ILE A 458 12.61 42.78 12.11
C ILE A 458 13.19 41.54 11.44
N ALA A 459 13.72 41.68 10.22
CA ALA A 459 14.35 40.57 9.51
C ALA A 459 15.58 40.03 10.25
N ALA A 460 16.44 40.91 10.79
CA ALA A 460 17.59 40.52 11.59
C ALA A 460 17.16 39.80 12.89
N LEU A 461 16.11 40.28 13.56
CA LEU A 461 15.60 39.68 14.78
C LEU A 461 15.02 38.27 14.53
N LEU A 462 14.28 38.09 13.43
CA LEU A 462 13.81 36.77 12.98
C LEU A 462 14.97 35.82 12.64
N LEU A 463 16.04 36.32 12.00
CA LEU A 463 17.23 35.53 11.71
C LEU A 463 17.95 35.09 12.99
N ILE A 464 18.10 35.99 13.97
CA ILE A 464 18.73 35.69 15.27
C ILE A 464 17.91 34.65 16.02
N ILE A 465 16.58 34.79 16.08
CA ILE A 465 15.70 33.82 16.72
C ILE A 465 15.82 32.45 16.02
N GLY A 466 15.79 32.43 14.69
CA GLY A 466 15.97 31.22 13.90
C GLY A 466 17.30 30.52 14.18
N TRP A 467 18.41 31.27 14.13
CA TRP A 467 19.74 30.76 14.46
C TRP A 467 19.83 30.24 15.89
N HIS A 468 19.28 30.97 16.87
CA HIS A 468 19.31 30.53 18.27
C HIS A 468 18.54 29.23 18.48
N HIS A 469 17.36 29.10 17.87
CA HIS A 469 16.55 27.89 17.92
C HIS A 469 17.30 26.68 17.34
N TYR A 470 17.86 26.82 16.14
CA TYR A 470 18.58 25.75 15.46
C TYR A 470 19.92 25.41 16.12
N TYR A 471 20.61 26.39 16.71
CA TYR A 471 21.80 26.17 17.53
C TYR A 471 21.47 25.28 18.74
N ASN A 472 20.43 25.64 19.49
CA ASN A 472 20.05 24.90 20.70
C ASN A 472 19.59 23.47 20.37
N ASN A 473 18.87 23.29 19.25
CA ASN A 473 18.49 21.95 18.78
C ASN A 473 19.73 21.09 18.47
N ASN A 474 20.67 21.63 17.68
CA ASN A 474 21.90 20.92 17.32
C ASN A 474 22.82 20.64 18.52
N TRP A 475 22.88 21.56 19.48
CA TRP A 475 23.61 21.39 20.74
C TRP A 475 23.02 20.25 21.59
N ARG A 476 21.69 20.22 21.76
CA ARG A 476 21.00 19.14 22.48
C ARG A 476 21.22 17.79 21.82
N SER A 477 21.03 17.68 20.51
CA SER A 477 21.33 16.44 19.76
C SER A 477 22.77 16.00 19.96
N GLY A 478 23.74 16.94 20.00
CA GLY A 478 25.15 16.63 20.23
C GLY A 478 25.43 16.11 21.65
N ILE A 479 24.78 16.68 22.66
CA ILE A 479 24.84 16.17 24.05
C ILE A 479 24.25 14.76 24.11
N THR A 480 23.10 14.53 23.49
CA THR A 480 22.48 13.20 23.44
C THR A 480 23.42 12.18 22.80
N VAL A 481 24.07 12.50 21.68
CA VAL A 481 25.07 11.61 21.08
C VAL A 481 26.21 11.31 22.05
N LEU A 482 26.74 12.32 22.73
CA LEU A 482 27.84 12.14 23.68
C LEU A 482 27.44 11.27 24.89
N GLU A 483 26.24 11.50 25.43
CA GLU A 483 25.68 10.73 26.54
C GLU A 483 25.50 9.26 26.16
N GLN A 484 24.90 9.02 24.98
CA GLN A 484 24.68 7.66 24.47
C GLN A 484 25.98 6.95 24.06
N ALA A 485 26.97 7.67 23.53
CA ALA A 485 28.29 7.12 23.26
C ALA A 485 29.01 6.68 24.55
N LYS A 486 28.89 7.47 25.63
CA LYS A 486 29.40 7.07 26.96
C LYS A 486 28.65 5.85 27.51
N ALA A 487 27.33 5.80 27.34
CA ALA A 487 26.53 4.66 27.74
C ALA A 487 26.98 3.38 27.00
N PHE A 488 27.19 3.45 25.68
CA PHE A 488 27.73 2.34 24.89
C PHE A 488 29.09 1.85 25.42
N MET A 489 30.02 2.76 25.72
CA MET A 489 31.34 2.40 26.25
C MET A 489 31.30 1.74 27.64
N SER A 490 30.23 1.95 28.40
CA SER A 490 30.07 1.39 29.75
C SER A 490 29.41 0.00 29.79
N VAL A 491 28.81 -0.44 28.67
CA VAL A 491 28.10 -1.72 28.58
C VAL A 491 29.10 -2.84 28.26
N PRO A 492 29.24 -3.87 29.11
CA PRO A 492 30.11 -5.01 28.80
C PRO A 492 29.54 -5.84 27.62
N PRO A 493 30.39 -6.49 26.80
CA PRO A 493 29.92 -7.34 25.72
C PRO A 493 29.09 -8.51 26.28
N PRO A 494 27.91 -8.83 25.69
CA PRO A 494 27.08 -9.94 26.16
C PRO A 494 27.83 -11.27 26.08
N GLN A 495 27.66 -12.10 27.12
CA GLN A 495 28.21 -13.46 27.20
C GLN A 495 27.13 -14.50 26.82
N GLY A 496 27.51 -15.51 26.04
CA GLY A 496 26.62 -16.59 25.57
C GLY A 496 26.24 -16.49 24.08
N MET A 497 25.64 -17.56 23.54
CA MET A 497 25.04 -17.53 22.20
C MET A 497 23.68 -16.84 22.24
N ASP A 498 23.46 -15.89 21.34
CA ASP A 498 22.21 -15.16 21.20
C ASP A 498 21.48 -15.66 19.95
N ASP A 499 20.28 -16.23 20.15
CA ASP A 499 19.44 -16.80 19.08
C ASP A 499 18.32 -15.83 18.63
N TYR A 500 18.06 -14.75 19.39
CA TYR A 500 16.91 -13.84 19.18
C TYR A 500 17.29 -12.36 19.06
N GLY A 501 18.55 -12.01 19.32
CA GLY A 501 19.10 -10.64 19.27
C GLY A 501 18.90 -9.83 20.57
N ASN A 502 18.24 -10.39 21.59
CA ASN A 502 17.87 -9.67 22.80
C ASN A 502 19.07 -9.35 23.70
N LEU A 503 20.13 -10.17 23.67
CA LEU A 503 21.34 -9.92 24.44
C LEU A 503 22.16 -8.76 23.85
N GLN A 504 21.92 -8.40 22.58
CA GLN A 504 22.56 -7.25 21.94
C GLN A 504 21.89 -5.91 22.27
N LEU A 505 20.65 -5.89 22.77
CA LEU A 505 19.88 -4.66 22.99
C LEU A 505 20.58 -3.61 23.88
N PRO A 506 21.19 -3.96 25.03
CA PRO A 506 21.89 -2.98 25.86
C PRO A 506 23.05 -2.27 25.14
N LEU A 507 23.64 -2.95 24.15
CA LEU A 507 24.72 -2.41 23.32
C LEU A 507 24.18 -1.62 22.12
N LEU A 508 23.10 -2.08 21.50
CA LEU A 508 22.52 -1.49 20.29
C LEU A 508 21.67 -0.25 20.58
N ASN A 509 20.92 -0.23 21.69
CA ASN A 509 20.01 0.87 22.02
C ASN A 509 20.73 2.23 22.11
N PRO A 510 21.86 2.37 22.86
CA PRO A 510 22.56 3.65 22.92
C PRO A 510 23.05 4.11 21.55
N VAL A 511 23.59 3.20 20.74
CA VAL A 511 24.14 3.56 19.42
C VAL A 511 23.01 3.92 18.43
N ARG A 512 21.85 3.24 18.50
CA ARG A 512 20.64 3.63 17.76
C ARG A 512 20.19 5.03 18.16
N ASP A 513 20.04 5.29 19.46
CA ASP A 513 19.52 6.57 19.95
C ASP A 513 20.49 7.71 19.62
N ALA A 514 21.81 7.45 19.63
CA ALA A 514 22.83 8.36 19.13
C ALA A 514 22.69 8.59 17.61
N THR A 515 22.44 7.54 16.81
CA THR A 515 22.25 7.64 15.36
C THR A 515 21.02 8.48 15.02
N LEU A 516 19.92 8.28 15.75
CA LEU A 516 18.65 8.97 15.53
C LEU A 516 18.60 10.38 16.15
N ALA A 517 19.55 10.77 17.00
CA ALA A 517 19.57 12.08 17.67
C ALA A 517 19.58 13.28 16.71
N TYR A 518 20.15 13.10 15.50
CA TYR A 518 20.15 14.09 14.43
C TYR A 518 19.13 13.80 13.31
N GLY A 519 18.29 12.77 13.48
CA GLY A 519 17.40 12.23 12.45
C GLY A 519 18.15 11.58 11.28
N ASP A 520 17.49 11.45 10.13
CA ASP A 520 18.13 11.01 8.90
C ASP A 520 19.09 12.10 8.38
N TRP A 521 20.38 11.92 8.64
CA TRP A 521 21.40 12.90 8.33
C TRP A 521 21.83 12.90 6.86
N GLY A 522 21.52 11.83 6.11
CA GLY A 522 21.86 11.66 4.69
C GLY A 522 21.08 12.60 3.77
N ASP A 523 19.79 12.81 4.07
CA ASP A 523 18.86 13.57 3.22
C ASP A 523 18.82 15.09 3.48
N ARG A 524 19.50 15.58 4.53
CA ARG A 524 19.47 17.00 4.90
C ARG A 524 20.53 17.81 4.16
N SER A 525 20.14 18.90 3.50
CA SER A 525 21.03 19.83 2.77
C SER A 525 22.12 20.49 3.66
N ARG A 526 23.21 21.02 3.07
CA ARG A 526 24.26 21.81 3.80
C ARG A 526 23.71 23.06 4.48
N LEU A 527 22.53 23.53 4.06
CA LEU A 527 21.83 24.68 4.66
C LEU A 527 20.71 24.26 5.63
N ALA A 528 20.58 22.96 5.92
CA ALA A 528 19.66 22.50 6.95
C ALA A 528 19.99 23.20 8.28
N ASP A 529 18.94 23.51 9.03
CA ASP A 529 19.03 24.25 10.29
C ASP A 529 19.83 25.57 10.15
N MET A 530 19.62 26.27 9.03
CA MET A 530 20.30 27.51 8.67
C MET A 530 21.85 27.40 8.61
N GLY A 531 22.37 26.20 8.32
CA GLY A 531 23.81 25.91 8.24
C GLY A 531 24.45 25.49 9.56
N LEU A 532 23.67 25.33 10.63
CA LEU A 532 24.16 24.90 11.95
C LEU A 532 24.10 23.38 12.15
N TYR A 533 23.47 22.65 11.22
CA TYR A 533 23.29 21.20 11.32
C TYR A 533 24.62 20.44 11.44
N GLN A 534 24.85 19.75 12.57
CA GLN A 534 26.07 18.97 12.82
C GLN A 534 25.95 17.49 12.50
N GLY A 535 24.74 16.99 12.20
CA GLY A 535 24.50 15.57 11.94
C GLY A 535 25.32 14.99 10.79
N ARG A 536 25.71 15.78 9.76
CA ARG A 536 26.61 15.30 8.70
C ARG A 536 28.05 15.03 9.14
N ARG A 537 28.50 15.66 10.23
CA ARG A 537 29.86 15.44 10.78
C ARG A 537 29.88 14.28 11.75
N VAL A 538 28.83 14.13 12.55
CA VAL A 538 28.77 13.14 13.63
C VAL A 538 28.04 11.86 13.18
N GLY A 539 26.96 12.01 12.42
CA GLY A 539 26.08 10.95 11.92
C GLY A 539 26.82 9.81 11.21
N PRO A 540 27.73 10.05 10.24
CA PRO A 540 28.45 8.97 9.58
C PRO A 540 29.21 8.06 10.55
N TYR A 541 29.85 8.61 11.57
CA TYR A 541 30.63 7.82 12.53
C TYR A 541 29.73 6.98 13.44
N VAL A 542 28.64 7.57 13.92
CA VAL A 542 27.69 6.89 14.81
C VAL A 542 26.88 5.85 14.04
N GLU A 543 26.40 6.19 12.84
CA GLU A 543 25.68 5.27 11.97
C GLU A 543 26.58 4.14 11.49
N GLN A 544 27.83 4.42 11.08
CA GLN A 544 28.76 3.36 10.70
C GLN A 544 29.00 2.39 11.86
N THR A 545 29.15 2.91 13.09
CA THR A 545 29.26 2.07 14.30
C THR A 545 27.98 1.26 14.52
N TYR A 546 26.81 1.87 14.32
CA TYR A 546 25.52 1.20 14.46
C TYR A 546 25.34 0.07 13.44
N LEU A 547 25.62 0.35 12.16
CA LEU A 547 25.58 -0.62 11.07
C LEU A 547 26.56 -1.76 11.32
N GLN A 548 27.79 -1.45 11.73
CA GLN A 548 28.77 -2.48 12.12
C GLN A 548 28.26 -3.37 13.25
N LEU A 549 27.61 -2.82 14.28
CA LEU A 549 27.04 -3.64 15.36
C LEU A 549 25.83 -4.47 14.89
N LEU A 550 24.99 -3.90 14.03
CA LEU A 550 23.88 -4.64 13.42
C LEU A 550 24.41 -5.81 12.58
N GLU A 551 25.48 -5.57 11.85
CA GLU A 551 26.08 -6.49 10.91
C GLU A 551 26.99 -7.56 11.54
N GLN A 552 27.76 -7.20 12.55
CA GLN A 552 28.72 -8.12 13.18
C GLN A 552 28.13 -8.89 14.36
N ARG A 553 27.00 -8.42 14.92
CA ARG A 553 26.42 -9.03 16.13
C ARG A 553 24.93 -9.30 16.02
N TYR A 554 24.12 -8.30 15.66
CA TYR A 554 22.66 -8.44 15.69
C TYR A 554 22.15 -9.43 14.62
N LEU A 555 22.48 -9.22 13.35
CA LEU A 555 22.09 -10.10 12.26
C LEU A 555 22.66 -11.51 12.43
N PRO A 556 23.94 -11.71 12.79
CA PRO A 556 24.46 -13.03 13.16
C PRO A 556 23.66 -13.73 14.28
N ALA A 557 23.25 -12.99 15.32
CA ALA A 557 22.40 -13.56 16.38
C ALA A 557 21.05 -14.04 15.84
N LEU A 558 20.43 -13.27 14.94
CA LEU A 558 19.19 -13.69 14.27
C LEU A 558 19.42 -14.91 13.37
N PHE A 559 20.49 -14.91 12.56
CA PHE A 559 20.85 -16.02 11.68
C PHE A 559 21.15 -17.31 12.45
N ASN A 560 21.85 -17.24 13.58
CA ASN A 560 22.13 -18.41 14.43
C ASN A 560 20.81 -19.09 14.86
N GLY A 561 19.87 -18.30 15.36
CA GLY A 561 18.57 -18.83 15.78
C GLY A 561 17.71 -19.32 14.61
N LEU A 562 17.72 -18.62 13.48
CA LEU A 562 16.99 -19.05 12.28
C LEU A 562 17.57 -20.34 11.69
N VAL A 563 18.90 -20.50 11.63
CA VAL A 563 19.52 -21.74 11.15
C VAL A 563 19.22 -22.90 12.10
N LYS A 564 19.20 -22.66 13.40
CA LYS A 564 18.80 -23.66 14.40
C LYS A 564 17.34 -24.11 14.20
N GLU A 565 16.42 -23.18 13.97
CA GLU A 565 15.01 -23.47 13.66
C GLU A 565 14.85 -24.19 12.32
N MET A 566 15.58 -23.76 11.28
CA MET A 566 15.59 -24.39 9.96
C MET A 566 16.06 -25.85 10.03
N ASN A 567 17.09 -26.12 10.83
CA ASN A 567 17.62 -27.47 10.99
C ASN A 567 16.72 -28.36 11.86
N ALA A 568 15.93 -27.78 12.76
CA ALA A 568 14.96 -28.50 13.60
C ALA A 568 13.62 -28.77 12.89
N ALA A 569 13.28 -27.98 11.86
CA ALA A 569 12.05 -28.13 11.10
C ALA A 569 12.00 -29.48 10.35
N PRO A 570 10.81 -30.13 10.23
CA PRO A 570 10.67 -31.40 9.52
C PRO A 570 11.19 -31.32 8.08
N ALA A 571 11.73 -32.44 7.59
CA ALA A 571 12.26 -32.51 6.22
C ALA A 571 11.16 -32.22 5.19
N GLU A 572 11.51 -31.48 4.13
CA GLU A 572 10.60 -31.12 3.03
C GLU A 572 9.32 -30.35 3.46
N SER A 573 9.34 -29.69 4.64
CA SER A 573 8.17 -28.97 5.19
C SER A 573 8.07 -27.49 4.78
N GLU A 574 6.85 -26.94 4.79
CA GLU A 574 6.61 -25.50 4.63
C GLU A 574 7.23 -24.69 5.78
N GLU A 575 7.31 -25.25 6.99
CA GLU A 575 7.97 -24.60 8.13
C GLU A 575 9.44 -24.33 7.84
N LYS A 576 10.15 -25.32 7.28
CA LYS A 576 11.55 -25.17 6.86
C LYS A 576 11.72 -24.16 5.73
N LEU A 577 10.80 -24.16 4.75
CA LEU A 577 10.79 -23.18 3.66
C LEU A 577 10.56 -21.76 4.18
N ALA A 578 9.65 -21.57 5.15
CA ALA A 578 9.37 -20.26 5.73
C ALA A 578 10.59 -19.68 6.47
N VAL A 579 11.32 -20.51 7.21
CA VAL A 579 12.56 -20.09 7.88
C VAL A 579 13.64 -19.74 6.84
N LEU A 580 13.83 -20.59 5.82
CA LEU A 580 14.78 -20.36 4.73
C LEU A 580 14.46 -19.07 3.95
N ARG A 581 13.17 -18.78 3.71
CA ARG A 581 12.69 -17.55 3.07
C ARG A 581 13.15 -16.32 3.86
N VAL A 582 12.98 -16.33 5.18
CA VAL A 582 13.42 -15.22 6.05
C VAL A 582 14.94 -15.08 6.07
N ILE A 583 15.68 -16.19 6.12
CA ILE A 583 17.16 -16.18 6.03
C ILE A 583 17.60 -15.53 4.70
N ARG A 584 17.04 -15.94 3.56
CA ARG A 584 17.37 -15.38 2.24
C ARG A 584 16.96 -13.92 2.12
N MET A 585 15.81 -13.53 2.65
CA MET A 585 15.36 -12.14 2.63
C MET A 585 16.19 -11.24 3.56
N LEU A 586 16.72 -11.75 4.67
CA LEU A 586 17.66 -10.99 5.52
C LEU A 586 19.00 -10.78 4.82
N GLU A 587 19.46 -11.77 4.07
CA GLU A 587 20.77 -11.76 3.40
C GLU A 587 20.78 -10.98 2.06
N ASP A 588 19.79 -11.20 1.20
CA ASP A 588 19.74 -10.65 -0.17
C ASP A 588 18.57 -9.67 -0.33
N LYS A 589 18.89 -8.40 -0.60
CA LYS A 589 17.90 -7.33 -0.75
C LYS A 589 17.07 -7.46 -2.04
N SER A 590 17.55 -8.15 -3.07
CA SER A 590 16.90 -8.19 -4.40
C SER A 590 15.53 -8.89 -4.42
N GLY A 591 15.32 -9.87 -3.53
CA GLY A 591 14.06 -10.58 -3.34
C GLY A 591 13.39 -10.33 -1.98
N ARG A 592 13.86 -9.32 -1.23
CA ARG A 592 13.42 -9.02 0.13
C ARG A 592 12.01 -8.42 0.15
N SER A 593 11.15 -8.99 0.99
CA SER A 593 9.91 -8.33 1.45
C SER A 593 10.05 -8.01 2.93
N ASP A 594 10.22 -6.72 3.25
CA ASP A 594 10.39 -6.25 4.63
C ASP A 594 9.20 -6.64 5.51
N GLU A 595 7.99 -6.62 4.96
CA GLU A 595 6.77 -6.96 5.69
C GLU A 595 6.75 -8.44 6.10
N VAL A 596 7.13 -9.34 5.20
CA VAL A 596 7.18 -10.79 5.49
C VAL A 596 8.21 -11.10 6.58
N VAL A 597 9.40 -10.50 6.50
CA VAL A 597 10.45 -10.68 7.51
C VAL A 597 9.99 -10.13 8.87
N LYS A 598 9.40 -8.93 8.90
CA LYS A 598 8.90 -8.32 10.14
C LYS A 598 7.78 -9.13 10.77
N GLN A 599 6.81 -9.61 9.99
CA GLN A 599 5.71 -10.43 10.51
C GLN A 599 6.22 -11.75 11.10
N TYR A 600 7.13 -12.44 10.40
CA TYR A 600 7.73 -13.68 10.91
C TYR A 600 8.49 -13.44 12.21
N MET A 601 9.36 -12.42 12.25
CA MET A 601 10.15 -12.10 13.43
C MET A 601 9.27 -11.58 14.58
N ALA A 602 8.20 -10.85 14.31
CA ALA A 602 7.23 -10.42 15.31
C ALA A 602 6.54 -11.63 15.98
N LYS A 603 6.11 -12.62 15.18
CA LYS A 603 5.55 -13.87 15.71
C LYS A 603 6.58 -14.61 16.57
N ARG A 604 7.79 -14.81 16.02
CA ARG A 604 8.91 -15.47 16.70
C ARG A 604 9.25 -14.83 18.05
N TRP A 605 9.30 -13.49 18.11
CA TRP A 605 9.56 -12.77 19.37
C TRP A 605 8.35 -12.73 20.30
N SER A 606 7.12 -12.70 19.76
CA SER A 606 5.91 -12.84 20.56
C SER A 606 5.94 -14.17 21.31
N ASP A 607 6.23 -15.28 20.62
CA ASP A 607 6.27 -16.63 21.17
C ASP A 607 7.34 -16.81 22.27
N LYS A 608 8.49 -16.13 22.13
CA LYS A 608 9.57 -16.19 23.11
C LYS A 608 9.43 -15.21 24.28
N PHE A 609 9.00 -13.98 24.00
CA PHE A 609 8.97 -12.85 24.93
C PHE A 609 7.52 -12.42 25.26
N HIS A 610 6.63 -13.38 25.47
CA HIS A 610 5.22 -13.12 25.81
C HIS A 610 5.11 -12.15 27.00
N GLY A 611 4.31 -11.09 26.84
CA GLY A 611 4.10 -10.06 27.86
C GLY A 611 5.19 -8.96 27.95
N GLN A 612 6.31 -9.09 27.24
CA GLN A 612 7.44 -8.14 27.28
C GLN A 612 7.45 -7.22 26.04
N ARG A 613 6.46 -6.33 25.93
CA ARG A 613 6.26 -5.46 24.74
C ARG A 613 7.45 -4.57 24.41
N ASP A 614 8.16 -4.06 25.42
CA ASP A 614 9.29 -3.14 25.20
C ASP A 614 10.47 -3.81 24.49
N ILE A 615 10.79 -5.05 24.85
CA ILE A 615 11.86 -5.83 24.21
C ILE A 615 11.49 -6.14 22.75
N GLN A 616 10.24 -6.53 22.50
CA GLN A 616 9.75 -6.80 21.15
C GLN A 616 9.83 -5.55 20.26
N ALA A 617 9.44 -4.38 20.79
CA ALA A 617 9.49 -3.11 20.07
C ALA A 617 10.94 -2.68 19.75
N GLN A 618 11.86 -2.84 20.71
CA GLN A 618 13.28 -2.53 20.50
C GLN A 618 13.91 -3.43 19.45
N LEU A 619 13.71 -4.75 19.53
CA LEU A 619 14.17 -5.70 18.52
C LEU A 619 13.63 -5.36 17.13
N MET A 620 12.33 -5.06 17.03
CA MET A 620 11.71 -4.67 15.76
C MET A 620 12.30 -3.38 15.20
N SER A 621 12.62 -2.41 16.05
CA SER A 621 13.24 -1.15 15.63
C SER A 621 14.64 -1.37 15.03
N HIS A 622 15.46 -2.25 15.64
CA HIS A 622 16.78 -2.59 15.10
C HIS A 622 16.69 -3.38 13.80
N LEU A 623 15.76 -4.33 13.70
CA LEU A 623 15.50 -5.08 12.48
C LEU A 623 15.01 -4.17 11.34
N ASP A 624 14.10 -3.24 11.60
CA ASP A 624 13.63 -2.27 10.59
C ASP A 624 14.78 -1.43 10.04
N TYR A 625 15.69 -0.97 10.91
CA TYR A 625 16.88 -0.23 10.47
C TYR A 625 17.83 -1.11 9.65
N ALA A 626 18.10 -2.34 10.10
CA ALA A 626 18.97 -3.26 9.38
C ALA A 626 18.43 -3.55 7.97
N LEU A 627 17.13 -3.89 7.83
CA LEU A 627 16.51 -4.20 6.54
C LEU A 627 16.59 -3.05 5.51
N LYS A 628 16.57 -1.80 5.97
CA LYS A 628 16.68 -0.62 5.08
C LYS A 628 18.11 -0.43 4.59
N HIS A 629 19.10 -0.65 5.46
CA HIS A 629 20.47 -0.19 5.26
C HIS A 629 21.49 -1.29 4.94
N THR A 630 21.19 -2.58 5.11
CA THR A 630 22.15 -3.69 4.87
C THR A 630 21.78 -4.56 3.66
N ASP A 631 22.79 -5.07 2.94
CA ASP A 631 22.66 -6.02 1.83
C ASP A 631 23.91 -6.91 1.71
N TRP A 632 23.96 -7.96 2.53
CA TRP A 632 25.12 -8.86 2.57
C TRP A 632 25.36 -9.57 1.25
N HIS A 633 24.31 -9.89 0.49
CA HIS A 633 24.47 -10.51 -0.82
C HIS A 633 25.22 -9.59 -1.78
N ALA A 634 24.79 -8.33 -1.91
CA ALA A 634 25.45 -7.35 -2.77
C ALA A 634 26.89 -7.07 -2.34
N GLU A 635 27.15 -6.95 -1.03
CA GLU A 635 28.50 -6.79 -0.47
C GLU A 635 29.41 -7.98 -0.83
N ARG A 636 28.93 -9.21 -0.70
CA ARG A 636 29.68 -10.41 -1.10
C ARG A 636 29.95 -10.46 -2.60
N GLN A 637 28.97 -10.12 -3.44
CA GLN A 637 29.14 -10.05 -4.90
C GLN A 637 30.14 -8.96 -5.32
N ALA A 638 30.24 -7.88 -4.55
CA ALA A 638 31.23 -6.83 -4.75
C ALA A 638 32.65 -7.22 -4.28
N GLY A 639 32.82 -8.39 -3.65
CA GLY A 639 34.10 -8.91 -3.17
C GLY A 639 34.50 -8.44 -1.78
N ASP A 640 33.56 -8.00 -0.95
CA ASP A 640 33.84 -7.61 0.45
C ASP A 640 34.21 -8.84 1.30
N GLY A 641 35.46 -8.86 1.80
CA GLY A 641 35.99 -9.97 2.60
C GLY A 641 35.29 -10.16 3.94
N ASP A 642 34.82 -9.09 4.58
CA ASP A 642 34.13 -9.16 5.88
C ASP A 642 32.71 -9.71 5.70
N ALA A 643 32.01 -9.32 4.63
CA ALA A 643 30.69 -9.89 4.29
C ALA A 643 30.78 -11.39 3.97
N ILE A 644 31.83 -11.81 3.25
CA ILE A 644 32.08 -13.22 2.95
C ILE A 644 32.34 -13.99 4.25
N SER A 645 33.22 -13.48 5.12
CA SER A 645 33.54 -14.13 6.39
C SER A 645 32.32 -14.27 7.30
N ARG A 646 31.45 -13.25 7.39
CA ARG A 646 30.23 -13.27 8.21
C ARG A 646 29.20 -14.28 7.72
N TRP A 647 29.07 -14.47 6.42
CA TRP A 647 28.12 -15.43 5.83
C TRP A 647 28.60 -16.88 5.85
N THR A 648 29.92 -17.10 5.87
CA THR A 648 30.55 -18.43 5.77
C THR A 648 29.93 -19.49 6.70
N PRO A 649 29.58 -19.21 7.98
CA PRO A 649 28.95 -20.21 8.87
C PRO A 649 27.55 -20.66 8.42
N TYR A 650 26.83 -19.82 7.66
CA TYR A 650 25.43 -20.03 7.28
C TYR A 650 25.27 -20.61 5.87
N ASP A 651 26.30 -20.50 5.04
CA ASP A 651 26.28 -20.90 3.62
C ASP A 651 25.93 -22.39 3.44
N ASN A 652 26.65 -23.28 4.16
CA ASN A 652 26.42 -24.72 4.08
C ASN A 652 25.01 -25.15 4.51
N PRO A 653 24.48 -24.72 5.70
CA PRO A 653 23.10 -25.00 6.09
C PRO A 653 22.07 -24.51 5.07
N VAL A 654 22.25 -23.30 4.52
CA VAL A 654 21.33 -22.71 3.55
C VAL A 654 21.33 -23.50 2.25
N VAL A 655 22.49 -23.82 1.68
CA VAL A 655 22.59 -24.62 0.45
C VAL A 655 22.03 -26.02 0.64
N ALA A 656 22.25 -26.64 1.81
CA ALA A 656 21.68 -27.94 2.15
C ALA A 656 20.14 -27.89 2.17
N ALA A 657 19.55 -26.88 2.82
CA ALA A 657 18.11 -26.69 2.86
C ALA A 657 17.53 -26.36 1.48
N GLN A 658 18.21 -25.56 0.66
CA GLN A 658 17.82 -25.28 -0.73
C GLN A 658 17.77 -26.56 -1.57
N LYS A 659 18.82 -27.39 -1.49
CA LYS A 659 18.90 -28.66 -2.22
C LYS A 659 17.82 -29.65 -1.77
N GLU A 660 17.55 -29.73 -0.47
CA GLU A 660 16.50 -30.56 0.09
C GLU A 660 15.11 -30.12 -0.39
N LEU A 661 14.76 -28.84 -0.23
CA LEU A 661 13.45 -28.29 -0.60
C LEU A 661 13.22 -28.21 -2.11
N SER A 662 14.29 -28.22 -2.93
CA SER A 662 14.19 -28.27 -4.39
C SER A 662 13.72 -29.60 -4.96
N LYS A 663 13.69 -30.68 -4.15
CA LYS A 663 13.22 -32.00 -4.59
C LYS A 663 11.72 -32.03 -4.92
N LEU A 664 10.93 -31.13 -4.32
CA LEU A 664 9.50 -31.01 -4.58
C LEU A 664 9.22 -30.07 -5.78
N PRO A 665 8.47 -30.51 -6.80
CA PRO A 665 7.96 -29.66 -7.87
C PRO A 665 7.25 -28.41 -7.34
N VAL A 666 7.37 -27.29 -8.06
CA VAL A 666 6.84 -25.98 -7.66
C VAL A 666 5.33 -26.05 -7.36
N TYR A 667 4.54 -26.68 -8.23
CA TYR A 667 3.09 -26.79 -8.06
C TYR A 667 2.68 -27.59 -6.82
N GLN A 668 3.42 -28.63 -6.44
CA GLN A 668 3.13 -29.43 -5.23
C GLN A 668 3.34 -28.61 -3.96
N ARG A 669 4.37 -27.75 -3.94
CA ARG A 669 4.61 -26.82 -2.83
C ARG A 669 3.53 -25.75 -2.75
N VAL A 670 3.13 -25.17 -3.89
CA VAL A 670 2.00 -24.21 -3.95
C VAL A 670 0.73 -24.87 -3.38
N TYR A 671 0.46 -26.10 -3.80
CA TYR A 671 -0.70 -26.87 -3.37
C TYR A 671 -0.68 -27.17 -1.85
N GLN A 672 0.44 -27.61 -1.30
CA GLN A 672 0.58 -27.84 0.14
C GLN A 672 0.41 -26.55 0.93
N SER A 673 1.00 -25.44 0.47
CA SER A 673 0.85 -24.12 1.13
C SER A 673 -0.61 -23.65 1.13
N LEU A 674 -1.33 -23.82 0.01
CA LEU A 674 -2.78 -23.55 -0.07
C LEU A 674 -3.55 -24.41 0.94
N LYS A 675 -3.26 -25.71 1.00
CA LYS A 675 -3.93 -26.64 1.92
C LYS A 675 -3.67 -26.29 3.39
N THR A 676 -2.43 -26.01 3.77
CA THR A 676 -2.06 -25.65 5.16
C THR A 676 -2.65 -24.31 5.58
N ARG A 677 -2.60 -23.28 4.72
CA ARG A 677 -3.18 -21.97 5.04
C ARG A 677 -4.71 -22.01 5.11
N ALA A 678 -5.35 -22.86 4.30
CA ALA A 678 -6.79 -23.05 4.34
C ALA A 678 -7.28 -23.47 5.73
N MET A 679 -6.53 -24.27 6.48
CA MET A 679 -6.89 -24.73 7.83
C MET A 679 -7.04 -23.59 8.85
N GLY A 680 -6.39 -22.44 8.63
CA GLY A 680 -6.49 -21.27 9.52
C GLY A 680 -7.51 -20.21 9.09
N VAL A 681 -8.03 -20.31 7.86
CA VAL A 681 -8.91 -19.29 7.25
C VAL A 681 -10.32 -19.82 7.04
N LEU A 682 -10.45 -21.08 6.63
CA LEU A 682 -11.74 -21.72 6.40
C LEU A 682 -12.36 -22.19 7.73
N PRO A 683 -13.70 -22.28 7.81
CA PRO A 683 -14.38 -22.87 8.96
C PRO A 683 -14.05 -24.37 9.09
N ALA A 684 -14.55 -24.98 10.17
CA ALA A 684 -14.35 -26.40 10.45
C ALA A 684 -14.77 -27.30 9.28
N ASP A 685 -14.09 -28.44 9.18
CA ASP A 685 -14.27 -29.42 8.13
C ASP A 685 -15.69 -30.01 8.11
N LEU A 686 -16.15 -30.41 6.92
CA LEU A 686 -17.49 -30.97 6.73
C LEU A 686 -17.49 -32.44 7.11
N ASN A 687 -18.35 -32.83 8.05
CA ASN A 687 -18.53 -34.22 8.43
C ASN A 687 -19.76 -34.82 7.72
N LEU A 688 -19.55 -35.86 6.91
CA LEU A 688 -20.62 -36.55 6.18
C LEU A 688 -21.67 -37.17 7.12
N ARG A 689 -21.26 -37.62 8.31
CA ARG A 689 -22.19 -38.15 9.34
C ARG A 689 -23.23 -37.12 9.74
N ASP A 690 -22.80 -35.87 9.94
CA ASP A 690 -23.67 -34.77 10.35
C ASP A 690 -24.60 -34.33 9.20
N GLN A 691 -24.13 -34.40 7.94
CA GLN A 691 -24.94 -34.09 6.76
C GLN A 691 -26.06 -35.11 6.51
N VAL A 692 -25.84 -36.38 6.87
CA VAL A 692 -26.85 -37.44 6.79
C VAL A 692 -27.89 -37.28 7.90
N GLY A 693 -27.48 -36.87 9.10
CA GLY A 693 -28.35 -36.53 10.23
C GLY A 693 -28.40 -37.58 11.34
N ALA A 694 -29.32 -37.40 12.29
CA ALA A 694 -29.34 -38.13 13.56
C ALA A 694 -29.56 -39.65 13.44
N THR A 695 -30.13 -40.12 12.34
CA THR A 695 -30.41 -41.54 12.05
C THR A 695 -29.24 -42.27 11.39
N PHE A 696 -28.08 -41.62 11.23
CA PHE A 696 -26.90 -42.22 10.61
C PHE A 696 -26.57 -43.61 11.18
N ASP A 697 -26.46 -43.74 12.51
CA ASP A 697 -26.01 -44.97 13.18
C ASP A 697 -27.03 -46.14 13.12
N GLN A 698 -28.25 -45.86 12.67
CA GLN A 698 -29.28 -46.87 12.44
C GLN A 698 -29.15 -47.52 11.06
N VAL A 699 -28.56 -46.83 10.09
CA VAL A 699 -28.49 -47.25 8.69
C VAL A 699 -27.06 -47.50 8.22
N PHE A 700 -26.14 -46.59 8.55
CA PHE A 700 -24.75 -46.63 8.11
C PHE A 700 -23.78 -46.98 9.23
N THR A 701 -22.67 -47.56 8.81
CA THR A 701 -21.43 -47.73 9.57
C THR A 701 -20.26 -47.28 8.70
N SER A 702 -19.17 -46.89 9.34
CA SER A 702 -17.96 -46.43 8.68
C SER A 702 -16.80 -47.34 9.08
N GLY A 703 -15.90 -47.65 8.13
CA GLY A 703 -14.68 -48.41 8.42
C GLY A 703 -13.57 -47.54 9.00
N ASP A 704 -13.57 -46.25 8.65
CA ASP A 704 -12.63 -45.24 9.13
C ASP A 704 -13.34 -43.87 9.24
N ASP A 705 -13.66 -43.45 10.46
CA ASP A 705 -14.40 -42.20 10.70
C ASP A 705 -13.65 -40.96 10.16
N ASN A 706 -12.33 -41.01 10.02
CA ASN A 706 -11.57 -39.89 9.45
C ASN A 706 -11.90 -39.65 7.98
N LYS A 707 -12.31 -40.69 7.24
CA LYS A 707 -12.71 -40.55 5.83
C LYS A 707 -14.09 -39.93 5.67
N LEU A 708 -14.88 -39.83 6.74
CA LEU A 708 -16.15 -39.09 6.73
C LEU A 708 -15.95 -37.59 6.89
N ILE A 709 -14.76 -37.16 7.32
CA ILE A 709 -14.41 -35.75 7.48
C ILE A 709 -13.80 -35.27 6.16
N VAL A 710 -14.56 -34.48 5.42
CA VAL A 710 -14.12 -33.82 4.20
C VAL A 710 -13.53 -32.45 4.57
N PRO A 711 -12.23 -32.20 4.31
CA PRO A 711 -11.62 -30.91 4.59
C PRO A 711 -12.41 -29.79 3.92
N GLN A 712 -12.66 -28.68 4.64
CA GLN A 712 -13.47 -27.57 4.10
C GLN A 712 -12.85 -27.01 2.81
N PHE A 713 -11.53 -27.13 2.65
CA PHE A 713 -10.77 -26.80 1.44
C PHE A 713 -11.23 -27.56 0.19
N LEU A 714 -11.73 -28.80 0.33
CA LEU A 714 -12.20 -29.70 -0.73
C LEU A 714 -13.74 -29.78 -0.78
N THR A 715 -14.42 -28.73 -0.32
CA THR A 715 -15.87 -28.55 -0.49
C THR A 715 -16.14 -27.50 -1.54
N ARG A 716 -17.39 -27.39 -2.01
CA ARG A 716 -17.78 -26.29 -2.92
C ARG A 716 -17.48 -24.92 -2.32
N TYR A 717 -17.74 -24.75 -1.02
CA TYR A 717 -17.43 -23.50 -0.33
C TYR A 717 -15.94 -23.19 -0.39
N GLY A 718 -15.06 -24.17 -0.07
CA GLY A 718 -13.60 -24.00 -0.18
C GLY A 718 -13.13 -23.68 -1.59
N LEU A 719 -13.71 -24.33 -2.59
CA LEU A 719 -13.43 -24.08 -4.01
C LEU A 719 -13.72 -22.62 -4.40
N GLN A 720 -14.96 -22.17 -4.14
CA GLN A 720 -15.45 -20.85 -4.57
C GLN A 720 -14.89 -19.70 -3.72
N SER A 721 -14.81 -19.89 -2.40
CA SER A 721 -14.42 -18.82 -1.47
C SER A 721 -12.92 -18.69 -1.28
N TYR A 722 -12.13 -19.74 -1.53
CA TYR A 722 -10.71 -19.77 -1.24
C TYR A 722 -9.86 -20.17 -2.46
N PHE A 723 -9.99 -21.40 -2.98
CA PHE A 723 -9.07 -21.92 -4.01
C PHE A 723 -9.04 -21.04 -5.26
N VAL A 724 -10.19 -20.73 -5.84
CA VAL A 724 -10.28 -19.90 -7.06
C VAL A 724 -9.77 -18.48 -6.83
N LYS A 725 -10.01 -17.90 -5.64
CA LYS A 725 -9.61 -16.53 -5.32
C LYS A 725 -8.12 -16.40 -4.97
N GLN A 726 -7.51 -17.43 -4.40
CA GLN A 726 -6.15 -17.39 -3.87
C GLN A 726 -5.10 -18.02 -4.79
N ARG A 727 -5.50 -18.85 -5.77
CA ARG A 727 -4.54 -19.56 -6.65
C ARG A 727 -3.59 -18.62 -7.39
N ASP A 728 -4.09 -17.47 -7.88
CA ASP A 728 -3.27 -16.54 -8.66
C ASP A 728 -2.29 -15.76 -7.77
N ALA A 729 -2.75 -15.34 -6.58
CA ALA A 729 -1.93 -14.64 -5.60
C ALA A 729 -0.79 -15.52 -5.04
N LEU A 730 -1.03 -16.82 -4.82
CA LEU A 730 0.01 -17.74 -4.36
C LEU A 730 1.01 -18.16 -5.46
N ILE A 731 0.64 -18.09 -6.74
CA ILE A 731 1.60 -18.24 -7.85
C ILE A 731 2.63 -17.09 -7.84
N GLU A 732 2.24 -15.88 -7.45
CA GLU A 732 3.19 -14.77 -7.30
C GLU A 732 4.14 -14.97 -6.12
N LEU A 733 3.62 -15.46 -4.98
CA LEU A 733 4.43 -15.80 -3.80
C LEU A 733 5.44 -16.93 -4.10
N THR A 734 5.09 -17.90 -4.94
CA THR A 734 5.99 -19.01 -5.28
C THR A 734 7.06 -18.66 -6.33
N ALA A 735 6.93 -17.53 -7.02
CA ALA A 735 8.04 -16.94 -7.78
C ALA A 735 9.14 -16.43 -6.84
N MET A 736 8.76 -15.91 -5.66
CA MET A 736 9.72 -15.59 -4.60
C MET A 736 10.36 -16.87 -4.03
N ASP A 737 9.60 -17.95 -3.84
CA ASP A 737 10.13 -19.20 -3.30
C ASP A 737 11.15 -19.90 -4.23
N SER A 738 11.01 -19.78 -5.55
CA SER A 738 12.04 -20.26 -6.48
C SER A 738 13.34 -19.43 -6.43
N TRP A 739 13.24 -18.13 -6.13
CA TRP A 739 14.40 -17.29 -5.84
C TRP A 739 15.02 -17.63 -4.47
N VAL A 740 14.21 -17.95 -3.45
CA VAL A 740 14.69 -18.43 -2.13
C VAL A 740 15.50 -19.71 -2.29
N LEU A 741 15.03 -20.64 -3.16
CA LEU A 741 15.70 -21.90 -3.47
C LEU A 741 16.88 -21.78 -4.46
N ASN A 742 17.18 -20.57 -4.94
CA ASN A 742 18.22 -20.31 -5.95
C ASN A 742 18.00 -21.08 -7.28
N LEU A 743 16.74 -21.37 -7.63
CA LEU A 743 16.35 -22.04 -8.88
C LEU A 743 16.16 -21.04 -10.03
N THR A 744 15.80 -19.79 -9.71
CA THR A 744 15.65 -18.69 -10.67
C THR A 744 16.37 -17.44 -10.19
N ARG A 745 16.91 -16.65 -11.14
CA ARG A 745 17.47 -15.32 -10.85
C ARG A 745 16.41 -14.22 -10.80
N SER A 746 15.19 -14.49 -11.29
CA SER A 746 14.07 -13.54 -11.33
C SER A 746 12.95 -13.93 -10.36
N VAL A 747 12.33 -12.91 -9.76
CA VAL A 747 11.17 -13.00 -8.86
C VAL A 747 9.84 -13.09 -9.64
N LYS A 748 9.90 -13.27 -10.97
CA LYS A 748 8.72 -13.33 -11.85
C LYS A 748 8.86 -14.49 -12.84
N TYR A 749 7.82 -15.33 -12.89
CA TYR A 749 7.62 -16.35 -13.93
C TYR A 749 7.10 -15.73 -15.23
N SER A 750 7.35 -16.39 -16.36
CA SER A 750 6.72 -16.04 -17.64
C SER A 750 5.23 -16.39 -17.63
N ASP A 751 4.44 -15.78 -18.52
CA ASP A 751 3.00 -16.06 -18.62
C ASP A 751 2.73 -17.54 -18.99
N ALA A 752 3.62 -18.15 -19.77
CA ALA A 752 3.54 -19.56 -20.13
C ALA A 752 3.78 -20.49 -18.94
N ASP A 753 4.79 -20.18 -18.10
CA ASP A 753 5.09 -20.95 -16.89
C ASP A 753 3.95 -20.82 -15.86
N ARG A 754 3.37 -19.61 -15.72
CA ARG A 754 2.21 -19.38 -14.85
C ARG A 754 1.02 -20.22 -15.28
N ALA A 755 0.72 -20.27 -16.57
CA ALA A 755 -0.39 -21.05 -17.11
C ALA A 755 -0.20 -22.56 -16.86
N GLU A 756 1.00 -23.09 -17.04
CA GLU A 756 1.28 -24.51 -16.81
C GLU A 756 1.24 -24.88 -15.32
N ILE A 757 1.79 -24.04 -14.43
CA ILE A 757 1.68 -24.23 -12.98
C ILE A 757 0.21 -24.20 -12.54
N GLN A 758 -0.58 -23.26 -13.05
CA GLN A 758 -2.00 -23.14 -12.74
C GLN A 758 -2.78 -24.37 -13.21
N ARG A 759 -2.46 -24.89 -14.40
CA ARG A 759 -3.03 -26.13 -14.93
C ARG A 759 -2.72 -27.30 -13.99
N GLN A 760 -1.44 -27.55 -13.69
CA GLN A 760 -1.04 -28.67 -12.82
C GLN A 760 -1.61 -28.55 -11.39
N LEU A 761 -1.67 -27.33 -10.84
CA LEU A 761 -2.29 -27.07 -9.55
C LEU A 761 -3.79 -27.39 -9.56
N THR A 762 -4.49 -27.00 -10.63
CA THR A 762 -5.92 -27.27 -10.80
C THR A 762 -6.17 -28.77 -10.95
N GLU A 763 -5.37 -29.47 -11.74
CA GLU A 763 -5.48 -30.93 -11.89
C GLU A 763 -5.23 -31.66 -10.56
N GLN A 764 -4.21 -31.25 -9.78
CA GLN A 764 -3.97 -31.83 -8.46
C GLN A 764 -5.14 -31.57 -7.50
N TYR A 765 -5.67 -30.34 -7.47
CA TYR A 765 -6.81 -29.99 -6.62
C TYR A 765 -8.06 -30.80 -6.98
N LEU A 766 -8.39 -30.93 -8.28
CA LEU A 766 -9.53 -31.73 -8.73
C LEU A 766 -9.33 -33.23 -8.45
N SER A 767 -8.11 -33.74 -8.60
CA SER A 767 -7.77 -35.12 -8.26
C SER A 767 -7.97 -35.40 -6.76
N ASP A 768 -7.47 -34.52 -5.88
CA ASP A 768 -7.65 -34.67 -4.43
C ASP A 768 -9.12 -34.49 -4.01
N TYR A 769 -9.84 -33.56 -4.65
CA TYR A 769 -11.27 -33.34 -4.44
C TYR A 769 -12.06 -34.62 -4.77
N THR A 770 -11.87 -35.16 -5.98
CA THR A 770 -12.56 -36.37 -6.44
C THR A 770 -12.20 -37.58 -5.58
N ALA A 771 -10.92 -37.77 -5.25
CA ALA A 771 -10.47 -38.87 -4.41
C ALA A 771 -11.05 -38.80 -2.98
N THR A 772 -11.12 -37.61 -2.39
CA THR A 772 -11.65 -37.42 -1.02
C THR A 772 -13.15 -37.71 -0.96
N TRP A 773 -13.93 -37.19 -1.91
CA TRP A 773 -15.37 -37.44 -1.95
C TRP A 773 -15.70 -38.89 -2.30
N ARG A 774 -14.96 -39.52 -3.24
CA ARG A 774 -15.12 -40.96 -3.52
C ARG A 774 -14.78 -41.78 -2.27
N ALA A 775 -13.66 -41.50 -1.60
CA ALA A 775 -13.28 -42.20 -0.38
C ALA A 775 -14.32 -42.05 0.75
N GLY A 776 -14.91 -40.86 0.91
CA GLY A 776 -15.96 -40.62 1.89
C GLY A 776 -17.24 -41.40 1.58
N MET A 777 -17.71 -41.36 0.34
CA MET A 777 -18.89 -42.12 -0.10
C MET A 777 -18.67 -43.63 -0.09
N ASP A 778 -17.47 -44.09 -0.46
CA ASP A 778 -17.07 -45.49 -0.46
C ASP A 778 -16.93 -46.04 0.97
N ASN A 779 -16.66 -45.19 1.95
CA ASN A 779 -16.57 -45.57 3.36
C ASN A 779 -17.94 -45.69 4.05
N LEU A 780 -19.02 -45.19 3.44
CA LEU A 780 -20.38 -45.39 3.92
C LEU A 780 -20.87 -46.79 3.56
N ASN A 781 -21.06 -47.64 4.57
CA ASN A 781 -21.55 -49.01 4.40
C ASN A 781 -22.82 -49.25 5.20
N VAL A 782 -23.77 -49.98 4.64
CA VAL A 782 -24.98 -50.36 5.36
C VAL A 782 -24.63 -51.29 6.51
N ARG A 783 -25.19 -51.03 7.68
CA ARG A 783 -24.98 -51.80 8.91
C ARG A 783 -25.46 -53.25 8.76
N ASN A 784 -24.85 -54.17 9.51
CA ASN A 784 -25.39 -55.53 9.68
C ASN A 784 -26.51 -55.54 10.72
N TYR A 785 -27.57 -56.31 10.49
CA TYR A 785 -28.74 -56.38 11.37
C TYR A 785 -28.87 -57.79 11.96
N GLU A 786 -29.23 -57.86 13.25
CA GLU A 786 -29.34 -59.14 13.97
C GLU A 786 -30.75 -59.71 13.95
N SER A 787 -31.77 -58.89 13.66
CA SER A 787 -33.17 -59.32 13.63
C SER A 787 -33.99 -58.59 12.58
N ILE A 788 -35.12 -59.20 12.20
CA ILE A 788 -36.10 -58.60 11.28
C ILE A 788 -36.57 -57.23 11.78
N ALA A 789 -36.79 -57.08 13.10
CA ALA A 789 -37.27 -55.84 13.71
C ALA A 789 -36.28 -54.66 13.58
N GLN A 790 -34.98 -54.92 13.71
CA GLN A 790 -33.96 -53.88 13.55
C GLN A 790 -33.88 -53.43 12.08
N LEU A 791 -33.95 -54.37 11.14
CA LEU A 791 -33.91 -54.08 9.71
C LEU A 791 -35.16 -53.32 9.25
N THR A 792 -36.37 -53.69 9.71
CA THR A 792 -37.60 -52.98 9.37
C THR A 792 -37.57 -51.53 9.87
N GLY A 793 -37.11 -51.31 11.11
CA GLY A 793 -36.91 -49.95 11.64
C GLY A 793 -35.91 -49.11 10.83
N ALA A 794 -34.82 -49.70 10.35
CA ALA A 794 -33.87 -49.01 9.48
C ALA A 794 -34.45 -48.69 8.10
N LEU A 795 -35.22 -49.61 7.50
CA LEU A 795 -35.92 -49.38 6.23
C LEU A 795 -36.95 -48.25 6.36
N GLU A 796 -37.67 -48.15 7.49
CA GLU A 796 -38.61 -47.06 7.76
C GLU A 796 -37.92 -45.69 7.76
N GLN A 797 -36.72 -45.58 8.36
CA GLN A 797 -35.92 -44.35 8.31
C GLN A 797 -35.43 -44.01 6.89
N ILE A 798 -35.09 -45.03 6.09
CA ILE A 798 -34.64 -44.86 4.70
C ILE A 798 -35.77 -44.34 3.80
N ILE A 799 -36.99 -44.85 3.97
CA ILE A 799 -38.11 -44.57 3.05
C ILE A 799 -38.87 -43.29 3.45
N SER A 800 -39.26 -43.19 4.72
CA SER A 800 -40.21 -42.16 5.19
C SER A 800 -39.67 -41.23 6.27
N GLY A 801 -38.62 -41.62 6.99
CA GLY A 801 -38.02 -40.81 8.05
C GLY A 801 -37.03 -39.75 7.52
N ASP A 802 -35.81 -39.80 8.01
CA ASP A 802 -34.73 -38.86 7.67
C ASP A 802 -34.16 -39.02 6.25
N GLN A 803 -34.47 -40.13 5.57
CA GLN A 803 -33.99 -40.45 4.22
C GLN A 803 -32.45 -40.34 4.07
N PRO A 804 -31.68 -41.07 4.90
CA PRO A 804 -30.22 -40.96 4.95
C PRO A 804 -29.51 -41.21 3.60
N LEU A 805 -30.05 -42.09 2.73
CA LEU A 805 -29.49 -42.32 1.39
C LEU A 805 -29.59 -41.06 0.52
N GLN A 806 -30.75 -40.40 0.54
CA GLN A 806 -30.97 -39.15 -0.20
C GLN A 806 -30.09 -38.02 0.31
N ARG A 807 -29.96 -37.89 1.64
CA ARG A 807 -29.13 -36.84 2.24
C ARG A 807 -27.65 -37.01 1.91
N ALA A 808 -27.12 -38.24 1.96
CA ALA A 808 -25.74 -38.51 1.55
C ALA A 808 -25.49 -38.13 0.07
N LEU A 809 -26.38 -38.54 -0.84
CA LEU A 809 -26.29 -38.20 -2.26
C LEU A 809 -26.48 -36.69 -2.52
N THR A 810 -27.33 -36.02 -1.73
CA THR A 810 -27.56 -34.58 -1.83
C THR A 810 -26.32 -33.80 -1.39
N ALA A 811 -25.67 -34.22 -0.30
CA ALA A 811 -24.42 -33.63 0.15
C ALA A 811 -23.31 -33.75 -0.91
N LEU A 812 -23.21 -34.91 -1.58
CA LEU A 812 -22.30 -35.11 -2.71
C LEU A 812 -22.66 -34.18 -3.88
N ARG A 813 -23.93 -34.14 -4.29
CA ARG A 813 -24.40 -33.30 -5.41
C ARG A 813 -24.14 -31.82 -5.19
N ASP A 814 -24.50 -31.31 -4.02
CA ASP A 814 -24.41 -29.88 -3.71
C ASP A 814 -22.95 -29.40 -3.66
N ASN A 815 -21.99 -30.32 -3.44
CA ASN A 815 -20.56 -30.05 -3.49
C ASN A 815 -19.92 -30.31 -4.86
N THR A 816 -20.48 -31.19 -5.69
CA THR A 816 -19.86 -31.60 -6.96
C THR A 816 -20.51 -31.00 -8.22
N GLN A 817 -21.72 -30.44 -8.12
CA GLN A 817 -22.39 -29.80 -9.26
C GLN A 817 -22.38 -28.26 -9.19
N PRO A 818 -22.36 -27.58 -10.36
CA PRO A 818 -22.53 -26.14 -10.41
C PRO A 818 -23.96 -25.74 -9.99
N ALA A 819 -24.13 -24.50 -9.51
CA ALA A 819 -25.47 -23.97 -9.28
C ALA A 819 -26.27 -23.92 -10.59
N VAL A 820 -27.57 -24.25 -10.50
CA VAL A 820 -28.51 -24.04 -11.59
C VAL A 820 -28.63 -22.53 -11.83
N LEU A 821 -28.24 -22.09 -13.02
CA LEU A 821 -28.37 -20.69 -13.43
C LEU A 821 -29.85 -20.40 -13.74
N SER A 822 -30.32 -19.22 -13.35
CA SER A 822 -31.70 -18.81 -13.58
C SER A 822 -31.98 -18.65 -15.08
N GLU A 823 -33.07 -19.25 -15.57
CA GLU A 823 -33.56 -19.08 -16.95
C GLU A 823 -33.97 -17.63 -17.29
N LYS A 824 -33.99 -16.73 -16.29
CA LYS A 824 -34.29 -15.30 -16.47
C LYS A 824 -33.05 -14.45 -16.79
N LEU A 825 -31.85 -15.03 -16.81
CA LEU A 825 -30.63 -14.33 -17.20
C LEU A 825 -30.58 -14.13 -18.71
N ASP A 826 -30.15 -12.94 -19.14
CA ASP A 826 -29.96 -12.62 -20.56
C ASP A 826 -28.77 -13.42 -21.13
N ASP A 827 -28.77 -13.71 -22.44
CA ASP A 827 -27.80 -14.65 -23.06
C ASP A 827 -26.33 -14.30 -22.76
N LYS A 828 -26.03 -13.00 -22.70
CA LYS A 828 -24.69 -12.50 -22.37
C LYS A 828 -24.32 -12.74 -20.91
N ALA A 829 -25.25 -12.52 -19.98
CA ALA A 829 -25.03 -12.76 -18.55
C ALA A 829 -24.91 -14.25 -18.25
N LEU A 830 -25.60 -15.10 -19.00
CA LEU A 830 -25.46 -16.55 -18.93
C LEU A 830 -24.06 -17.00 -19.38
N GLN A 831 -23.57 -16.48 -20.51
CA GLN A 831 -22.22 -16.77 -21.00
C GLN A 831 -21.12 -16.30 -20.05
N GLU A 832 -21.28 -15.12 -19.45
CA GLU A 832 -20.33 -14.61 -18.44
C GLU A 832 -20.30 -15.48 -17.19
N ALA A 833 -21.46 -15.91 -16.67
CA ALA A 833 -21.55 -16.81 -15.52
C ALA A 833 -20.94 -18.19 -15.82
N MET A 834 -21.12 -18.72 -17.04
CA MET A 834 -20.51 -19.99 -17.46
C MET A 834 -19.00 -19.88 -17.72
N ALA A 835 -18.50 -18.68 -17.98
CA ALA A 835 -17.08 -18.40 -18.16
C ALA A 835 -16.33 -18.25 -16.83
N GLU A 836 -17.04 -18.11 -15.70
CA GLU A 836 -16.39 -18.02 -14.40
C GLU A 836 -15.64 -19.32 -14.06
N PRO A 837 -14.41 -19.20 -13.52
CA PRO A 837 -13.54 -20.36 -13.31
C PRO A 837 -14.08 -21.35 -12.28
N ASP A 838 -14.84 -20.90 -11.28
CA ASP A 838 -15.47 -21.79 -10.31
C ASP A 838 -16.62 -22.59 -10.93
N TYR A 839 -17.43 -21.98 -11.80
CA TYR A 839 -18.45 -22.67 -12.57
C TYR A 839 -17.83 -23.78 -13.44
N GLN A 840 -16.79 -23.47 -14.22
CA GLN A 840 -16.10 -24.44 -15.08
C GLN A 840 -15.52 -25.63 -14.30
N LEU A 841 -14.92 -25.38 -13.13
CA LEU A 841 -14.38 -26.44 -12.29
C LEU A 841 -15.47 -27.33 -11.70
N LEU A 842 -16.57 -26.73 -11.24
CA LEU A 842 -17.74 -27.48 -10.77
C LEU A 842 -18.43 -28.25 -11.90
N THR A 843 -18.44 -27.74 -13.15
CA THR A 843 -18.93 -28.52 -14.29
C THR A 843 -18.06 -29.76 -14.54
N ARG A 844 -16.73 -29.62 -14.47
CA ARG A 844 -15.80 -30.76 -14.60
C ARG A 844 -16.01 -31.80 -13.49
N LEU A 845 -16.11 -31.35 -12.23
CA LEU A 845 -16.44 -32.22 -11.10
C LEU A 845 -17.80 -32.90 -11.29
N GLY A 846 -18.79 -32.16 -11.78
CA GLY A 846 -20.12 -32.68 -12.06
C GLY A 846 -20.13 -33.78 -13.12
N HIS A 847 -19.19 -33.76 -14.06
CA HIS A 847 -18.98 -34.86 -15.03
C HIS A 847 -18.33 -36.09 -14.39
N GLU A 848 -17.33 -35.91 -13.52
CA GLU A 848 -16.67 -37.00 -12.77
C GLU A 848 -17.62 -37.77 -11.82
N PHE A 849 -18.67 -37.10 -11.34
CA PHE A 849 -19.73 -37.65 -10.48
C PHE A 849 -21.10 -37.71 -11.17
N ALA A 850 -21.12 -37.70 -12.52
CA ALA A 850 -22.37 -37.73 -13.27
C ALA A 850 -23.26 -38.96 -12.97
N PRO A 851 -22.72 -40.19 -12.84
CA PRO A 851 -23.52 -41.36 -12.49
C PRO A 851 -24.28 -41.19 -11.17
N GLU A 852 -23.60 -40.73 -10.12
CA GLU A 852 -24.15 -40.54 -8.78
C GLU A 852 -25.15 -39.39 -8.76
N ASN A 853 -24.79 -38.25 -9.35
CA ASN A 853 -25.65 -37.06 -9.35
C ASN A 853 -26.92 -37.25 -10.17
N SER A 854 -26.86 -38.05 -11.24
CA SER A 854 -28.03 -38.38 -12.05
C SER A 854 -29.11 -39.13 -11.27
N THR A 855 -28.75 -39.76 -10.14
CA THR A 855 -29.70 -40.49 -9.30
C THR A 855 -30.66 -39.61 -8.51
N LEU A 856 -30.42 -38.30 -8.49
CA LEU A 856 -31.28 -37.29 -7.88
C LEU A 856 -32.02 -36.44 -8.92
N ALA A 857 -31.73 -36.61 -10.21
CA ALA A 857 -32.24 -35.77 -11.27
C ALA A 857 -33.59 -36.29 -11.80
N VAL A 858 -34.58 -35.39 -11.90
CA VAL A 858 -35.86 -35.68 -12.56
C VAL A 858 -35.67 -35.54 -14.07
N GLN A 859 -35.77 -36.66 -14.80
CA GLN A 859 -35.81 -36.63 -16.26
C GLN A 859 -37.24 -36.29 -16.72
N LYS A 860 -37.38 -35.44 -17.75
CA LYS A 860 -38.68 -35.12 -18.35
C LYS A 860 -39.42 -36.42 -18.67
N ASP A 861 -40.53 -36.66 -17.96
CA ASP A 861 -41.45 -37.79 -18.07
C ASP A 861 -41.06 -39.14 -17.42
N LYS A 862 -40.02 -39.21 -16.55
CA LYS A 862 -39.72 -40.40 -15.73
C LYS A 862 -39.44 -40.03 -14.27
N GLU A 863 -39.91 -40.89 -13.36
CA GLU A 863 -39.57 -40.77 -11.94
C GLU A 863 -38.06 -40.87 -11.72
N ASN A 864 -37.57 -40.17 -10.70
CA ASN A 864 -36.16 -40.21 -10.34
C ASN A 864 -35.76 -41.64 -9.90
N THR A 865 -34.54 -42.09 -10.25
CA THR A 865 -34.06 -43.44 -9.91
C THR A 865 -34.10 -43.74 -8.41
N LEU A 866 -33.80 -42.76 -7.54
CA LEU A 866 -33.92 -42.93 -6.09
C LEU A 866 -35.37 -43.14 -5.65
N GLN A 867 -36.34 -42.51 -6.33
CA GLN A 867 -37.76 -42.71 -6.05
C GLN A 867 -38.19 -44.14 -6.36
N ALA A 868 -37.72 -44.70 -7.48
CA ALA A 868 -37.95 -46.10 -7.82
C ALA A 868 -37.32 -47.04 -6.78
N VAL A 869 -36.13 -46.71 -6.27
CA VAL A 869 -35.48 -47.48 -5.18
C VAL A 869 -36.33 -47.43 -3.91
N TYR A 870 -36.86 -46.28 -3.52
CA TYR A 870 -37.72 -46.16 -2.35
C TYR A 870 -39.04 -46.92 -2.49
N GLN A 871 -39.64 -46.95 -3.68
CA GLN A 871 -40.80 -47.81 -3.95
C GLN A 871 -40.45 -49.28 -3.74
N GLN A 872 -39.32 -49.75 -4.29
CA GLN A 872 -38.89 -51.15 -4.14
C GLN A 872 -38.56 -51.50 -2.67
N LEU A 873 -37.90 -50.60 -1.93
CA LEU A 873 -37.62 -50.78 -0.50
C LEU A 873 -38.90 -50.77 0.34
N THR A 874 -39.95 -50.05 -0.09
CA THR A 874 -41.27 -50.08 0.56
C THR A 874 -41.92 -51.46 0.44
N GLU A 875 -41.82 -52.10 -0.72
CA GLU A 875 -42.31 -53.47 -0.91
C GLU A 875 -41.51 -54.47 -0.06
N LEU A 876 -40.18 -54.31 0.02
CA LEU A 876 -39.33 -55.12 0.90
C LEU A 876 -39.71 -54.94 2.38
N HIS A 877 -39.91 -53.70 2.83
CA HIS A 877 -40.32 -53.39 4.19
C HIS A 877 -41.66 -54.05 4.54
N ARG A 878 -42.67 -53.94 3.65
CA ARG A 878 -43.99 -54.55 3.85
C ARG A 878 -43.89 -56.07 3.95
N TYR A 879 -43.05 -56.70 3.13
CA TYR A 879 -42.83 -58.14 3.15
C TYR A 879 -42.23 -58.62 4.48
N LEU A 880 -41.18 -57.97 4.96
CA LEU A 880 -40.55 -58.30 6.24
C LEU A 880 -41.49 -58.07 7.43
N LEU A 881 -42.26 -56.98 7.40
CA LEU A 881 -43.23 -56.65 8.43
C LEU A 881 -44.39 -57.68 8.50
N ALA A 882 -44.76 -58.28 7.37
CA ALA A 882 -45.74 -59.37 7.33
C ALA A 882 -45.20 -60.66 7.99
N ILE A 883 -43.89 -60.95 7.86
CA ILE A 883 -43.24 -62.08 8.54
C ILE A 883 -43.17 -61.80 10.05
N GLN A 884 -42.72 -60.61 10.44
CA GLN A 884 -42.57 -60.19 11.83
C GLN A 884 -43.88 -60.22 12.61
N ASN A 885 -44.99 -59.81 12.00
CA ASN A 885 -46.30 -59.73 12.65
C ASN A 885 -47.12 -61.03 12.58
N ALA A 886 -46.56 -62.12 12.04
CA ALA A 886 -47.22 -63.42 12.02
C ALA A 886 -47.34 -64.00 13.45
N PRO A 887 -48.35 -64.85 13.74
CA PRO A 887 -48.52 -65.46 15.06
C PRO A 887 -47.29 -66.25 15.56
N VAL A 888 -46.55 -66.87 14.64
CA VAL A 888 -45.27 -67.54 14.88
C VAL A 888 -44.28 -67.07 13.81
N PRO A 889 -43.46 -66.04 14.08
CA PRO A 889 -42.55 -65.44 13.09
C PRO A 889 -41.58 -66.45 12.48
N GLY A 890 -40.91 -67.27 13.31
CA GLY A 890 -40.03 -68.35 12.89
C GLY A 890 -40.62 -69.32 11.84
N LYS A 891 -41.87 -69.74 12.02
CA LYS A 891 -42.57 -70.61 11.07
C LYS A 891 -42.88 -69.89 9.75
N SER A 892 -43.20 -68.60 9.82
CA SER A 892 -43.44 -67.76 8.63
C SER A 892 -42.15 -67.54 7.85
N ALA A 893 -41.04 -67.30 8.55
CA ALA A 893 -39.70 -67.18 7.98
C ALA A 893 -39.25 -68.49 7.29
N LEU A 894 -39.44 -69.64 7.94
CA LEU A 894 -39.15 -70.96 7.34
C LEU A 894 -39.94 -71.16 6.04
N LYS A 895 -41.24 -70.85 6.04
CA LYS A 895 -42.07 -70.95 4.82
C LYS A 895 -41.57 -70.01 3.71
N ALA A 896 -41.12 -68.80 4.06
CA ALA A 896 -40.56 -67.86 3.10
C ALA A 896 -39.28 -68.41 2.44
N VAL A 897 -38.38 -69.01 3.23
CA VAL A 897 -37.17 -69.68 2.73
C VAL A 897 -37.53 -70.84 1.79
N GLN A 898 -38.46 -71.71 2.21
CA GLN A 898 -38.89 -72.86 1.41
C GLN A 898 -39.50 -72.44 0.07
N LEU A 899 -40.39 -71.45 0.05
CA LEU A 899 -41.01 -70.95 -1.19
C LEU A 899 -39.97 -70.40 -2.18
N ARG A 900 -38.91 -69.78 -1.67
CA ARG A 900 -37.84 -69.25 -2.50
C ARG A 900 -37.00 -70.37 -3.14
N LEU A 901 -36.66 -71.41 -2.37
CA LEU A 901 -35.84 -72.53 -2.83
C LEU A 901 -36.60 -73.47 -3.79
N ASP A 902 -37.89 -73.73 -3.51
CA ASP A 902 -38.69 -74.71 -4.25
C ASP A 902 -39.29 -74.15 -5.56
N GLN A 903 -39.71 -72.88 -5.57
CA GLN A 903 -40.53 -72.32 -6.67
C GLN A 903 -39.81 -71.28 -7.54
N ASN A 904 -38.52 -71.02 -7.30
CA ASN A 904 -37.78 -69.94 -7.98
C ASN A 904 -38.54 -68.59 -7.92
N SER A 905 -39.25 -68.39 -6.79
CA SER A 905 -40.21 -67.30 -6.58
C SER A 905 -39.52 -65.94 -6.59
N SER A 906 -40.06 -64.99 -7.37
CA SER A 906 -39.65 -63.58 -7.35
C SER A 906 -40.16 -62.89 -6.08
N ASP A 907 -39.49 -63.13 -4.95
CA ASP A 907 -39.79 -62.43 -3.70
C ASP A 907 -39.26 -60.97 -3.72
N PRO A 908 -39.77 -60.09 -2.84
CA PRO A 908 -39.30 -58.70 -2.76
C PRO A 908 -37.80 -58.58 -2.43
N ILE A 909 -37.20 -59.58 -1.75
CA ILE A 909 -35.77 -59.63 -1.46
C ILE A 909 -34.98 -59.80 -2.77
N PHE A 910 -35.34 -60.77 -3.62
CA PHE A 910 -34.73 -61.02 -4.90
C PHE A 910 -34.90 -59.85 -5.87
N ALA A 911 -36.11 -59.27 -5.95
CA ALA A 911 -36.37 -58.09 -6.78
C ALA A 911 -35.48 -56.91 -6.38
N THR A 912 -35.30 -56.68 -5.07
CA THR A 912 -34.41 -55.63 -4.56
C THR A 912 -32.95 -55.91 -4.91
N ARG A 913 -32.49 -57.16 -4.78
CA ARG A 913 -31.13 -57.58 -5.18
C ARG A 913 -30.88 -57.42 -6.69
N GLN A 914 -31.89 -57.71 -7.51
CA GLN A 914 -31.77 -57.56 -8.96
C GLN A 914 -31.76 -56.08 -9.39
N MET A 915 -32.56 -55.24 -8.73
CA MET A 915 -32.52 -53.79 -8.95
C MET A 915 -31.14 -53.22 -8.59
N ALA A 916 -30.57 -53.64 -7.45
CA ALA A 916 -29.26 -53.20 -6.99
C ALA A 916 -28.16 -53.36 -8.05
N LYS A 917 -28.16 -54.45 -8.83
CA LYS A 917 -27.16 -54.71 -9.90
C LYS A 917 -27.16 -53.67 -11.02
N THR A 918 -28.26 -52.94 -11.20
CA THR A 918 -28.42 -51.94 -12.27
C THR A 918 -28.17 -50.51 -11.80
N LEU A 919 -27.98 -50.29 -10.50
CA LEU A 919 -27.75 -48.98 -9.91
C LEU A 919 -26.26 -48.59 -10.01
N PRO A 920 -25.92 -47.29 -10.07
CA PRO A 920 -24.54 -46.84 -9.92
C PRO A 920 -24.05 -47.02 -8.48
N ALA A 921 -22.72 -47.13 -8.31
CA ALA A 921 -22.10 -47.06 -6.98
C ALA A 921 -22.25 -45.64 -6.38
N PRO A 922 -22.41 -45.48 -5.06
CA PRO A 922 -22.46 -46.52 -4.02
C PRO A 922 -23.86 -47.11 -3.78
N LEU A 923 -24.89 -46.63 -4.50
CA LEU A 923 -26.28 -47.02 -4.27
C LEU A 923 -26.54 -48.51 -4.54
N ASN A 924 -25.87 -49.09 -5.55
CA ASN A 924 -25.90 -50.54 -5.79
C ASN A 924 -25.49 -51.37 -4.57
N ARG A 925 -24.42 -50.96 -3.89
CA ARG A 925 -23.87 -51.65 -2.72
C ARG A 925 -24.80 -51.49 -1.52
N TRP A 926 -25.35 -50.30 -1.32
CA TRP A 926 -26.28 -50.06 -0.21
C TRP A 926 -27.56 -50.87 -0.36
N VAL A 927 -28.21 -50.81 -1.53
CA VAL A 927 -29.45 -51.55 -1.81
C VAL A 927 -29.19 -53.05 -1.85
N GLY A 928 -28.06 -53.49 -2.43
CA GLY A 928 -27.63 -54.88 -2.45
C GLY A 928 -27.44 -55.42 -1.04
N LYS A 929 -26.71 -54.69 -0.18
CA LYS A 929 -26.48 -55.07 1.21
C LYS A 929 -27.78 -55.14 2.02
N LEU A 930 -28.74 -54.24 1.81
CA LEU A 930 -30.06 -54.32 2.44
C LEU A 930 -30.81 -55.60 2.04
N ALA A 931 -30.75 -56.00 0.76
CA ALA A 931 -31.35 -57.25 0.31
C ALA A 931 -30.63 -58.48 0.89
N ASP A 932 -29.30 -58.46 0.96
CA ASP A 932 -28.52 -59.55 1.56
C ASP A 932 -28.79 -59.67 3.07
N GLN A 933 -28.91 -58.53 3.77
CA GLN A 933 -29.30 -58.52 5.19
C GLN A 933 -30.73 -59.00 5.40
N ALA A 934 -31.68 -58.63 4.53
CA ALA A 934 -33.04 -59.14 4.58
C ALA A 934 -33.09 -60.67 4.45
N TRP A 935 -32.29 -61.24 3.55
CA TRP A 935 -32.15 -62.69 3.42
C TRP A 935 -31.54 -63.31 4.69
N HIS A 936 -30.46 -62.74 5.20
CA HIS A 936 -29.77 -63.25 6.38
C HIS A 936 -30.69 -63.30 7.62
N VAL A 937 -31.37 -62.19 7.97
CA VAL A 937 -32.22 -62.16 9.17
C VAL A 937 -33.44 -63.08 9.06
N VAL A 938 -33.98 -63.28 7.84
CA VAL A 938 -35.06 -64.25 7.61
C VAL A 938 -34.53 -65.68 7.73
N MET A 939 -33.32 -65.96 7.23
CA MET A 939 -32.69 -67.27 7.34
C MET A 939 -32.37 -67.63 8.79
N VAL A 940 -31.77 -66.71 9.56
CA VAL A 940 -31.46 -66.91 10.99
C VAL A 940 -32.74 -67.21 11.78
N GLU A 941 -33.81 -66.46 11.56
CA GLU A 941 -35.11 -66.67 12.21
C GLU A 941 -35.73 -68.04 11.84
N ALA A 942 -35.56 -68.49 10.59
CA ALA A 942 -36.00 -69.81 10.15
C ALA A 942 -35.20 -70.96 10.78
N VAL A 943 -33.87 -70.84 10.83
CA VAL A 943 -32.97 -71.84 11.43
C VAL A 943 -33.19 -71.95 12.94
N HIS A 944 -33.34 -70.82 13.63
CA HIS A 944 -33.65 -70.81 15.06
C HIS A 944 -34.96 -71.55 15.37
N TYR A 945 -36.01 -71.31 14.57
CA TYR A 945 -37.26 -72.05 14.71
C TYR A 945 -37.10 -73.55 14.45
N MET A 946 -36.33 -73.92 13.42
CA MET A 946 -36.09 -75.33 13.07
C MET A 946 -35.37 -76.10 14.18
N GLU A 947 -34.40 -75.48 14.86
CA GLU A 947 -33.72 -76.09 16.01
C GLU A 947 -34.67 -76.30 17.20
N VAL A 948 -35.50 -75.31 17.52
CA VAL A 948 -36.51 -75.45 18.56
C VAL A 948 -37.49 -76.58 18.21
N ASP A 949 -37.92 -76.66 16.95
CA ASP A 949 -38.82 -77.72 16.47
C ASP A 949 -38.16 -79.11 16.51
N TRP A 950 -36.88 -79.23 16.15
CA TRP A 950 -36.10 -80.48 16.24
C TRP A 950 -36.01 -81.00 17.68
N ARG A 951 -35.62 -80.12 18.61
CA ARG A 951 -35.48 -80.49 20.01
C ARG A 951 -36.82 -80.98 20.57
N ASP A 952 -37.89 -80.23 20.32
CA ASP A 952 -39.18 -80.47 20.95
C ASP A 952 -39.94 -81.64 20.30
N ASN A 953 -39.84 -81.84 18.98
CA ASN A 953 -40.62 -82.83 18.22
C ASN A 953 -39.85 -84.07 17.75
N VAL A 954 -38.50 -84.08 17.79
CA VAL A 954 -37.70 -85.24 17.39
C VAL A 954 -36.83 -85.77 18.53
N VAL A 955 -35.97 -84.92 19.11
CA VAL A 955 -35.00 -85.34 20.14
C VAL A 955 -35.71 -85.76 21.41
N LYS A 956 -36.64 -84.95 21.90
CA LYS A 956 -37.37 -85.23 23.13
C LYS A 956 -38.17 -86.54 23.07
N PRO A 957 -38.98 -86.82 22.02
CA PRO A 957 -39.63 -88.12 21.87
C PRO A 957 -38.66 -89.32 21.83
N PHE A 958 -37.50 -89.19 21.17
CA PHE A 958 -36.50 -90.25 21.12
C PHE A 958 -35.89 -90.54 22.49
N ASN A 959 -35.45 -89.49 23.20
CA ASN A 959 -34.83 -89.62 24.52
C ASN A 959 -35.80 -90.18 25.56
N GLU A 960 -37.08 -89.75 25.54
CA GLU A 960 -38.08 -90.21 26.50
C GLU A 960 -38.55 -91.66 26.25
N GLN A 961 -38.54 -92.15 25.00
CA GLN A 961 -39.18 -93.44 24.65
C GLN A 961 -38.20 -94.54 24.23
N LEU A 962 -37.04 -94.21 23.68
CA LEU A 962 -36.15 -95.19 23.01
C LEU A 962 -34.72 -95.23 23.57
N ALA A 963 -34.09 -94.08 23.86
CA ALA A 963 -32.64 -93.98 24.11
C ALA A 963 -32.11 -94.86 25.28
N ASP A 964 -32.83 -94.94 26.39
CA ASP A 964 -32.40 -95.68 27.60
C ASP A 964 -32.77 -97.19 27.58
N ASN A 965 -33.45 -97.65 26.55
CA ASN A 965 -33.95 -99.02 26.43
C ASN A 965 -33.11 -99.85 25.44
N TYR A 966 -33.10 -101.17 25.59
CA TYR A 966 -32.48 -102.07 24.61
C TYR A 966 -33.31 -102.07 23.31
N PRO A 967 -32.70 -101.98 22.10
CA PRO A 967 -31.29 -102.22 21.79
C PRO A 967 -30.36 -100.99 21.78
N PHE A 968 -30.89 -99.76 21.95
CA PHE A 968 -30.09 -98.52 21.94
C PHE A 968 -29.11 -98.45 23.12
N ASN A 969 -29.53 -98.94 24.28
CA ASN A 969 -28.67 -99.19 25.43
C ASN A 969 -28.49 -100.71 25.63
N PRO A 970 -27.37 -101.32 25.17
CA PRO A 970 -27.13 -102.76 25.28
C PRO A 970 -27.13 -103.31 26.71
N ARG A 971 -26.91 -102.45 27.71
CA ARG A 971 -26.88 -102.82 29.13
C ARG A 971 -28.26 -102.70 29.81
N SER A 972 -29.25 -102.13 29.14
CA SER A 972 -30.59 -101.96 29.71
C SER A 972 -31.30 -103.29 29.89
N GLN A 973 -32.01 -103.44 31.02
CA GLN A 973 -32.89 -104.59 31.28
C GLN A 973 -34.30 -104.37 30.71
N SER A 974 -34.65 -103.12 30.39
CA SER A 974 -35.90 -102.76 29.75
C SER A 974 -35.73 -102.74 28.23
N ASP A 975 -36.72 -103.26 27.53
CA ASP A 975 -36.75 -103.31 26.07
C ASP A 975 -37.55 -102.12 25.51
N ALA A 976 -37.08 -101.55 24.39
CA ALA A 976 -37.78 -100.49 23.69
C ALA A 976 -39.09 -101.04 23.08
N SER A 977 -40.18 -100.29 23.21
CA SER A 977 -41.45 -100.67 22.60
C SER A 977 -41.32 -100.69 21.08
N LEU A 978 -41.77 -101.78 20.44
CA LEU A 978 -41.77 -101.91 18.99
C LEU A 978 -42.68 -100.88 18.30
N ASP A 979 -43.78 -100.47 18.94
CA ASP A 979 -44.67 -99.42 18.42
C ASP A 979 -44.03 -98.03 18.49
N ALA A 980 -43.27 -97.72 19.56
CA ALA A 980 -42.50 -96.47 19.64
C ALA A 980 -41.37 -96.45 18.60
N PHE A 981 -40.68 -97.58 18.44
CA PHE A 981 -39.66 -97.76 17.41
C PHE A 981 -40.23 -97.58 15.99
N GLU A 982 -41.37 -98.22 15.71
CA GLU A 982 -42.08 -98.09 14.44
C GLU A 982 -42.51 -96.65 14.17
N ARG A 983 -43.15 -95.96 15.12
CA ARG A 983 -43.58 -94.56 14.94
C ARG A 983 -42.43 -93.61 14.64
N PHE A 984 -41.25 -93.87 15.22
CA PHE A 984 -40.10 -93.01 15.06
C PHE A 984 -39.39 -93.21 13.71
N PHE A 985 -39.05 -94.47 13.37
CA PHE A 985 -38.19 -94.80 12.22
C PHE A 985 -38.91 -95.19 10.92
N LYS A 986 -40.22 -95.49 10.95
CA LYS A 986 -40.93 -95.91 9.72
C LYS A 986 -40.88 -94.82 8.63
N PRO A 987 -41.07 -95.19 7.36
CA PRO A 987 -41.35 -94.20 6.32
C PRO A 987 -42.56 -93.33 6.68
N ASN A 988 -42.42 -92.01 6.58
CA ASN A 988 -43.36 -90.99 7.09
C ASN A 988 -43.60 -91.07 8.62
N GLY A 989 -42.62 -91.58 9.37
CA GLY A 989 -42.56 -91.51 10.83
C GLY A 989 -42.13 -90.14 11.34
N VAL A 990 -41.88 -90.01 12.64
CA VAL A 990 -41.49 -88.74 13.27
C VAL A 990 -40.23 -88.15 12.63
N LEU A 991 -39.15 -88.94 12.54
CA LEU A 991 -37.87 -88.47 12.01
C LEU A 991 -37.93 -88.20 10.50
N ASP A 992 -38.53 -89.11 9.74
CA ASP A 992 -38.63 -88.99 8.27
C ASP A 992 -39.53 -87.82 7.85
N THR A 993 -40.63 -87.58 8.57
CA THR A 993 -41.52 -86.43 8.29
C THR A 993 -40.79 -85.12 8.54
N PHE A 994 -40.04 -85.01 9.64
CA PHE A 994 -39.25 -83.82 9.94
C PHE A 994 -38.15 -83.60 8.89
N TYR A 995 -37.46 -84.67 8.49
CA TYR A 995 -36.46 -84.62 7.43
C TYR A 995 -37.06 -84.09 6.12
N GLN A 996 -38.15 -84.69 5.64
CA GLN A 996 -38.78 -84.32 4.36
C GLN A 996 -39.34 -82.90 4.36
N GLN A 997 -39.95 -82.46 5.47
CA GLN A 997 -40.61 -81.15 5.56
C GLN A 997 -39.65 -80.00 5.86
N ASN A 998 -38.63 -80.24 6.70
CA ASN A 998 -37.81 -79.16 7.25
C ASN A 998 -36.34 -79.24 6.81
N LEU A 999 -35.70 -80.41 6.78
CA LEU A 999 -34.24 -80.51 6.57
C LEU A 999 -33.83 -80.72 5.10
N ARG A 1000 -34.63 -81.45 4.32
CA ARG A 1000 -34.30 -81.88 2.96
C ARG A 1000 -33.84 -80.73 2.06
N LEU A 1001 -34.60 -79.63 2.04
CA LEU A 1001 -34.29 -78.47 1.20
C LEU A 1001 -33.01 -77.73 1.65
N PHE A 1002 -32.63 -77.82 2.92
CA PHE A 1002 -31.40 -77.19 3.42
C PHE A 1002 -30.16 -78.04 3.13
N MET A 1003 -30.30 -79.38 3.21
CA MET A 1003 -29.21 -80.32 2.92
C MET A 1003 -28.94 -80.49 1.41
N GLU A 1004 -29.97 -80.43 0.56
CA GLU A 1004 -29.79 -80.58 -0.90
C GLU A 1004 -29.21 -79.33 -1.57
N ASN A 1005 -29.36 -78.14 -0.96
CA ASN A 1005 -28.94 -76.86 -1.54
C ASN A 1005 -27.64 -76.28 -0.96
N ASP A 1006 -26.94 -77.01 -0.07
CA ASP A 1006 -25.68 -76.60 0.60
C ASP A 1006 -25.69 -75.13 1.05
N LEU A 1007 -26.75 -74.73 1.75
CA LEU A 1007 -26.93 -73.35 2.19
C LEU A 1007 -25.94 -73.00 3.31
N SER A 1008 -25.42 -71.77 3.29
CA SER A 1008 -24.57 -71.18 4.34
C SER A 1008 -25.20 -69.91 4.91
N LEU A 1009 -24.90 -69.59 6.17
CA LEU A 1009 -25.35 -68.35 6.84
C LEU A 1009 -24.49 -67.12 6.48
N GLU A 1010 -23.25 -67.36 6.03
CA GLU A 1010 -22.28 -66.35 5.61
C GLU A 1010 -21.71 -66.66 4.22
N ASP A 1011 -21.48 -65.61 3.44
CA ASP A 1011 -20.98 -65.69 2.07
C ASP A 1011 -19.45 -65.88 2.10
N GLY A 1012 -18.96 -67.05 1.66
CA GLY A 1012 -17.53 -67.35 1.56
C GLY A 1012 -16.95 -68.30 2.62
N ASP A 1013 -17.75 -68.77 3.57
CA ASP A 1013 -17.34 -69.82 4.51
C ASP A 1013 -18.03 -71.14 4.15
N ASN A 1014 -17.27 -72.22 4.08
CA ASN A 1014 -17.71 -73.54 3.60
C ASN A 1014 -18.51 -74.31 4.67
N ASN A 1015 -19.10 -73.61 5.63
CA ASN A 1015 -19.78 -74.18 6.78
C ASN A 1015 -21.23 -74.52 6.42
N VAL A 1016 -21.52 -75.82 6.43
CA VAL A 1016 -22.88 -76.38 6.27
C VAL A 1016 -23.72 -75.97 7.49
N ILE A 1017 -24.97 -75.51 7.26
CA ILE A 1017 -25.89 -75.07 8.33
C ILE A 1017 -26.22 -76.16 9.35
N ILE A 1018 -26.22 -77.42 8.93
CA ILE A 1018 -26.52 -78.57 9.79
C ILE A 1018 -25.21 -79.22 10.21
N ARG A 1019 -25.08 -79.50 11.51
CA ARG A 1019 -23.86 -80.11 12.06
C ARG A 1019 -23.58 -81.50 11.45
N GLU A 1020 -22.31 -81.79 11.20
CA GLU A 1020 -21.88 -83.05 10.60
C GLU A 1020 -22.26 -84.27 11.46
N ASP A 1021 -22.22 -84.14 12.79
CA ASP A 1021 -22.66 -85.22 13.69
C ASP A 1021 -24.16 -85.48 13.62
N VAL A 1022 -24.99 -84.50 13.24
CA VAL A 1022 -26.42 -84.75 12.97
C VAL A 1022 -26.59 -85.50 11.64
N ARG A 1023 -25.78 -85.19 10.63
CA ARG A 1023 -25.81 -85.86 9.32
C ARG A 1023 -25.46 -87.35 9.45
N GLU A 1024 -24.37 -87.67 10.14
CA GLU A 1024 -23.97 -89.06 10.42
C GLU A 1024 -25.09 -89.86 11.14
N GLN A 1025 -25.83 -89.19 12.03
CA GLN A 1025 -26.93 -89.81 12.77
C GLN A 1025 -28.17 -90.00 11.89
N LEU A 1026 -28.46 -89.09 10.97
CA LEU A 1026 -29.52 -89.29 9.97
C LEU A 1026 -29.19 -90.44 9.02
N ASP A 1027 -27.93 -90.61 8.63
CA ASP A 1027 -27.46 -91.75 7.82
C ASP A 1027 -27.61 -93.06 8.61
N THR A 1028 -27.17 -93.08 9.88
CA THR A 1028 -27.37 -94.22 10.79
C THR A 1028 -28.87 -94.55 10.97
N ALA A 1029 -29.73 -93.53 11.06
CA ALA A 1029 -31.18 -93.73 11.13
C ALA A 1029 -31.75 -94.30 9.83
N GLN A 1030 -31.16 -93.97 8.68
CA GLN A 1030 -31.52 -94.54 7.40
C GLN A 1030 -31.09 -96.01 7.31
N GLU A 1031 -29.89 -96.38 7.76
CA GLU A 1031 -29.45 -97.79 7.87
C GLU A 1031 -30.39 -98.59 8.79
N ILE A 1032 -30.76 -98.02 9.97
CA ILE A 1032 -31.78 -98.61 10.85
C ILE A 1032 -33.11 -98.79 10.09
N ARG A 1033 -33.52 -97.81 9.29
CA ARG A 1033 -34.77 -97.91 8.55
C ARG A 1033 -34.70 -99.00 7.46
N GLU A 1034 -33.61 -99.09 6.73
CA GLU A 1034 -33.42 -100.05 5.64
C GLU A 1034 -33.27 -101.50 6.15
N ALA A 1035 -32.62 -101.69 7.30
CA ALA A 1035 -32.49 -103.01 7.94
C ALA A 1035 -33.81 -103.56 8.50
N PHE A 1036 -34.76 -102.70 8.88
CA PHE A 1036 -35.94 -103.09 9.65
C PHE A 1036 -37.29 -102.86 8.96
N PHE A 1037 -37.38 -102.02 7.93
CA PHE A 1037 -38.64 -101.71 7.25
C PHE A 1037 -38.59 -102.10 5.78
N SER A 1038 -39.35 -103.14 5.42
CA SER A 1038 -39.53 -103.53 4.01
C SER A 1038 -40.71 -102.79 3.37
N ARG A 1039 -40.63 -102.49 2.07
CA ARG A 1039 -41.70 -101.81 1.31
C ARG A 1039 -43.03 -102.60 1.27
N GLN A 1040 -43.02 -103.89 1.56
CA GLN A 1040 -44.18 -104.78 1.42
C GLN A 1040 -44.81 -105.20 2.76
N ASN A 1041 -44.03 -105.36 3.84
CA ASN A 1041 -44.50 -106.02 5.08
C ASN A 1041 -44.37 -105.19 6.37
N GLY A 1042 -44.01 -103.90 6.29
CA GLY A 1042 -43.83 -103.07 7.50
C GLY A 1042 -42.60 -103.45 8.32
N LEU A 1043 -42.66 -103.26 9.64
CA LEU A 1043 -41.58 -103.59 10.58
C LEU A 1043 -41.29 -105.10 10.59
N GLY A 1044 -40.10 -105.50 10.15
CA GLY A 1044 -39.56 -106.85 10.35
C GLY A 1044 -38.37 -107.19 9.45
N ALA A 1045 -37.53 -108.12 9.94
CA ALA A 1045 -36.37 -108.66 9.26
C ALA A 1045 -36.57 -110.15 8.94
N GLN A 1046 -36.35 -110.53 7.68
CA GLN A 1046 -36.35 -111.93 7.23
C GLN A 1046 -34.91 -112.44 7.18
N PHE A 1047 -34.69 -113.64 7.72
CA PHE A 1047 -33.36 -114.24 7.79
C PHE A 1047 -33.47 -115.77 7.80
N ALA A 1048 -32.42 -116.46 7.37
CA ALA A 1048 -32.38 -117.91 7.33
C ALA A 1048 -31.29 -118.44 8.27
N VAL A 1049 -31.61 -119.43 9.10
CA VAL A 1049 -30.67 -120.02 10.05
C VAL A 1049 -30.31 -121.42 9.57
N GLU A 1050 -29.07 -121.59 9.13
CA GLU A 1050 -28.43 -122.85 8.80
C GLU A 1050 -27.78 -123.46 10.04
N THR A 1051 -28.04 -124.75 10.27
CA THR A 1051 -27.37 -125.54 11.30
C THR A 1051 -25.98 -125.92 10.82
N VAL A 1052 -24.90 -125.58 11.56
CA VAL A 1052 -23.51 -125.82 11.09
C VAL A 1052 -22.85 -126.97 11.81
N SER A 1053 -22.78 -126.90 13.15
CA SER A 1053 -22.10 -127.93 13.94
C SER A 1053 -22.60 -127.93 15.38
N LEU A 1054 -22.80 -129.13 15.93
CA LEU A 1054 -23.09 -129.36 17.35
C LEU A 1054 -21.94 -130.14 17.99
N SER A 1055 -21.51 -129.74 19.18
CA SER A 1055 -20.43 -130.43 19.91
C SER A 1055 -20.77 -131.90 20.18
N GLY A 1056 -19.78 -132.79 20.06
CA GLY A 1056 -19.98 -134.24 20.16
C GLY A 1056 -20.55 -134.75 21.50
N ASN A 1057 -20.50 -133.93 22.56
CA ASN A 1057 -21.12 -134.21 23.85
C ASN A 1057 -22.63 -133.86 23.93
N LYS A 1058 -23.24 -133.34 22.86
CA LYS A 1058 -24.67 -132.98 22.79
C LYS A 1058 -25.35 -133.77 21.66
N ARG A 1059 -26.55 -134.27 21.94
CA ARG A 1059 -27.36 -135.09 21.01
C ARG A 1059 -28.34 -134.27 20.17
N ARG A 1060 -28.86 -133.18 20.73
CA ARG A 1060 -29.87 -132.33 20.09
C ARG A 1060 -29.75 -130.90 20.58
N SER A 1061 -29.90 -129.96 19.67
CA SER A 1061 -30.03 -128.52 19.92
C SER A 1061 -31.43 -128.09 19.49
N VAL A 1062 -32.10 -127.25 20.28
CA VAL A 1062 -33.39 -126.65 19.92
C VAL A 1062 -33.26 -125.15 20.12
N LEU A 1063 -33.16 -124.42 19.02
CA LEU A 1063 -33.19 -122.96 19.00
C LEU A 1063 -34.63 -122.52 18.81
N ASN A 1064 -35.18 -121.80 19.77
CA ASN A 1064 -36.48 -121.15 19.70
C ASN A 1064 -36.26 -119.66 19.50
N LEU A 1065 -36.74 -119.12 18.39
CA LEU A 1065 -36.72 -117.70 18.06
C LEU A 1065 -38.16 -117.21 17.94
N ASP A 1066 -38.71 -116.70 19.04
CA ASP A 1066 -40.08 -116.22 19.19
C ASP A 1066 -41.15 -117.22 18.68
N GLY A 1067 -41.04 -118.47 19.11
CA GLY A 1067 -41.94 -119.57 18.74
C GLY A 1067 -41.52 -120.33 17.48
N GLN A 1068 -40.52 -119.84 16.74
CA GLN A 1068 -39.97 -120.54 15.57
C GLN A 1068 -38.83 -121.47 16.02
N LEU A 1069 -39.04 -122.77 15.90
CA LEU A 1069 -38.11 -123.79 16.38
C LEU A 1069 -37.17 -124.26 15.25
N VAL A 1070 -35.87 -124.20 15.49
CA VAL A 1070 -34.81 -124.78 14.66
C VAL A 1070 -34.13 -125.87 15.48
N ASP A 1071 -34.47 -127.12 15.22
CA ASP A 1071 -33.94 -128.27 15.93
C ASP A 1071 -32.89 -129.06 15.13
N TYR A 1072 -31.75 -129.36 15.76
CA TYR A 1072 -30.64 -130.05 15.12
C TYR A 1072 -30.17 -131.24 15.95
N SER A 1073 -30.14 -132.44 15.36
CA SER A 1073 -29.82 -133.70 16.02
C SER A 1073 -28.63 -134.44 15.39
N GLN A 1074 -27.55 -133.73 15.06
CA GLN A 1074 -26.37 -134.27 14.37
C GLN A 1074 -26.69 -134.90 12.99
N GLY A 1075 -27.70 -134.36 12.30
CA GLY A 1075 -28.14 -134.80 10.97
C GLY A 1075 -27.48 -134.03 9.83
N ARG A 1076 -28.10 -134.03 8.65
CA ARG A 1076 -27.69 -133.12 7.57
C ARG A 1076 -28.02 -131.69 7.98
N ASN A 1077 -27.09 -130.77 7.73
CA ASN A 1077 -27.31 -129.35 7.87
C ASN A 1077 -28.50 -128.94 7.00
N TYR A 1078 -29.38 -128.13 7.56
CA TYR A 1078 -30.53 -127.56 6.86
C TYR A 1078 -30.69 -126.09 7.29
N THR A 1079 -31.34 -125.33 6.41
CA THR A 1079 -31.61 -123.92 6.59
C THR A 1079 -33.09 -123.70 6.91
N ALA A 1080 -33.37 -122.99 7.99
CA ALA A 1080 -34.72 -122.59 8.39
C ALA A 1080 -34.91 -121.09 8.11
N HIS A 1081 -35.91 -120.73 7.30
CA HIS A 1081 -36.28 -119.33 7.09
C HIS A 1081 -37.13 -118.85 8.26
N LEU A 1082 -36.76 -117.70 8.82
CA LEU A 1082 -37.30 -117.11 10.04
C LEU A 1082 -37.60 -115.63 9.81
N VAL A 1083 -38.52 -115.10 10.63
CA VAL A 1083 -38.86 -113.67 10.64
C VAL A 1083 -38.78 -113.11 12.05
N TRP A 1084 -38.32 -111.87 12.18
CA TRP A 1084 -38.44 -111.07 13.40
C TRP A 1084 -39.18 -109.76 13.11
N PRO A 1085 -40.09 -109.29 14.00
CA PRO A 1085 -40.70 -110.04 15.07
C PRO A 1085 -41.76 -111.01 14.51
N ASN A 1086 -41.83 -112.24 15.02
CA ASN A 1086 -42.86 -113.21 14.61
C ASN A 1086 -44.23 -112.91 15.25
N ASN A 1087 -44.23 -112.29 16.43
CA ASN A 1087 -45.43 -111.87 17.15
C ASN A 1087 -45.11 -110.62 17.98
N MET A 1088 -46.04 -109.69 18.13
CA MET A 1088 -45.85 -108.44 18.87
C MET A 1088 -46.33 -108.51 20.33
N ARG A 1089 -46.57 -109.70 20.89
CA ARG A 1089 -47.03 -109.86 22.29
C ARG A 1089 -45.88 -109.79 23.29
N GLU A 1090 -46.11 -109.10 24.42
CA GLU A 1090 -45.24 -109.12 25.59
C GLU A 1090 -45.23 -110.53 26.20
N GLY A 1091 -44.08 -111.21 26.11
CA GLY A 1091 -43.89 -112.58 26.60
C GLY A 1091 -43.19 -113.53 25.63
N ASN A 1092 -42.84 -113.06 24.42
CA ASN A 1092 -42.01 -113.85 23.51
C ASN A 1092 -40.68 -114.20 24.18
N GLU A 1093 -40.33 -115.49 24.12
CA GLU A 1093 -39.08 -116.02 24.64
C GLU A 1093 -38.25 -116.56 23.47
N SER A 1094 -37.02 -116.06 23.36
CA SER A 1094 -36.00 -116.63 22.49
C SER A 1094 -35.01 -117.41 23.34
N LYS A 1095 -34.89 -118.71 23.07
CA LYS A 1095 -34.06 -119.62 23.87
C LYS A 1095 -33.32 -120.64 23.03
N LEU A 1096 -32.09 -120.96 23.42
CA LEU A 1096 -31.37 -122.11 22.89
C LEU A 1096 -31.27 -123.18 23.96
N THR A 1097 -31.68 -124.40 23.65
CA THR A 1097 -31.64 -125.56 24.55
C THR A 1097 -30.71 -126.63 23.99
N LEU A 1098 -29.66 -126.99 24.72
CA LEU A 1098 -28.77 -128.12 24.37
C LEU A 1098 -29.12 -129.34 25.23
N ILE A 1099 -29.27 -130.48 24.56
CA ILE A 1099 -29.62 -131.75 25.19
C ILE A 1099 -28.39 -132.67 25.16
N GLY A 1100 -27.93 -133.11 26.33
CA GLY A 1100 -26.76 -133.98 26.48
C GLY A 1100 -26.98 -135.42 26.04
N VAL A 1101 -25.88 -136.15 25.80
CA VAL A 1101 -25.90 -137.59 25.44
C VAL A 1101 -26.15 -138.49 26.67
N SER A 1102 -25.78 -138.05 27.88
CA SER A 1102 -25.76 -138.84 29.13
C SER A 1102 -27.04 -138.81 29.99
N GLY A 1103 -28.21 -138.47 29.44
CA GLY A 1103 -29.49 -138.53 30.17
C GLY A 1103 -29.76 -137.40 31.19
N GLY A 1104 -28.91 -136.36 31.28
CA GLY A 1104 -29.13 -135.20 32.14
C GLY A 1104 -30.25 -134.25 31.65
N ALA A 1105 -30.77 -133.42 32.56
CA ALA A 1105 -31.76 -132.39 32.24
C ALA A 1105 -31.21 -131.37 31.21
N PRO A 1106 -32.03 -130.93 30.24
CA PRO A 1106 -31.61 -129.94 29.25
C PRO A 1106 -31.25 -128.59 29.90
N ARG A 1107 -30.24 -127.92 29.36
CA ARG A 1107 -29.83 -126.57 29.77
C ARG A 1107 -30.11 -125.58 28.66
N SER A 1108 -30.65 -124.43 29.03
CA SER A 1108 -31.01 -123.37 28.10
C SER A 1108 -30.45 -122.02 28.51
N ILE A 1109 -30.14 -121.21 27.51
CA ILE A 1109 -30.04 -119.76 27.63
C ILE A 1109 -31.35 -119.20 27.07
N SER A 1110 -31.99 -118.26 27.78
CA SER A 1110 -33.23 -117.65 27.34
C SER A 1110 -33.31 -116.18 27.66
N PHE A 1111 -33.99 -115.45 26.78
CA PHE A 1111 -34.30 -114.04 26.93
C PHE A 1111 -35.80 -113.86 26.63
N SER A 1112 -36.44 -112.93 27.34
CA SER A 1112 -37.84 -112.59 27.17
C SER A 1112 -37.99 -111.12 26.85
N GLY A 1113 -38.94 -110.77 25.99
CA GLY A 1113 -39.20 -109.39 25.58
C GLY A 1113 -39.29 -109.26 24.06
N PRO A 1114 -39.72 -108.09 23.55
CA PRO A 1114 -39.85 -107.87 22.10
C PRO A 1114 -38.51 -108.00 21.35
N TRP A 1115 -37.38 -107.80 22.03
CA TRP A 1115 -36.04 -107.91 21.45
C TRP A 1115 -35.30 -109.18 21.87
N ALA A 1116 -36.02 -110.21 22.34
CA ALA A 1116 -35.43 -111.45 22.84
C ALA A 1116 -34.50 -112.16 21.83
N GLN A 1117 -34.84 -112.15 20.53
CA GLN A 1117 -33.98 -112.72 19.48
C GLN A 1117 -32.63 -112.02 19.38
N PHE A 1118 -32.62 -110.68 19.47
CA PHE A 1118 -31.41 -109.85 19.40
C PHE A 1118 -30.53 -110.08 20.63
N ARG A 1119 -31.14 -110.16 21.81
CA ARG A 1119 -30.44 -110.51 23.05
C ARG A 1119 -29.84 -111.91 22.99
N LEU A 1120 -30.58 -112.87 22.41
CA LEU A 1120 -30.09 -114.23 22.23
C LEU A 1120 -28.88 -114.23 21.29
N PHE A 1121 -28.99 -113.68 20.08
CA PHE A 1121 -27.86 -113.60 19.14
C PHE A 1121 -26.66 -112.85 19.72
N GLY A 1122 -26.88 -111.75 20.43
CA GLY A 1122 -25.83 -110.99 21.13
C GLY A 1122 -25.17 -111.74 22.30
N ALA A 1123 -25.84 -112.74 22.88
CA ALA A 1123 -25.24 -113.62 23.88
C ALA A 1123 -24.36 -114.72 23.25
N GLY A 1124 -24.49 -114.97 21.95
CA GLY A 1124 -23.64 -115.87 21.18
C GLY A 1124 -22.34 -115.21 20.71
N GLN A 1125 -21.29 -116.01 20.54
CA GLN A 1125 -20.04 -115.55 19.93
C GLN A 1125 -20.21 -115.48 18.41
N LEU A 1126 -20.33 -114.27 17.88
CA LEU A 1126 -20.40 -114.00 16.45
C LEU A 1126 -19.02 -114.17 15.80
N THR A 1127 -18.96 -114.91 14.70
CA THR A 1127 -17.74 -115.25 13.94
C THR A 1127 -18.05 -115.27 12.45
N GLY A 1128 -17.06 -114.97 11.61
CA GLY A 1128 -17.24 -114.99 10.15
C GLY A 1128 -18.36 -114.06 9.67
N VAL A 1129 -18.42 -112.84 10.21
CA VAL A 1129 -19.38 -111.80 9.80
C VAL A 1129 -18.98 -111.31 8.40
N GLN A 1130 -19.85 -111.51 7.42
CA GLN A 1130 -19.73 -111.09 6.03
C GLN A 1130 -21.05 -110.43 5.60
N GLU A 1131 -21.05 -109.73 4.46
CA GLU A 1131 -22.29 -109.21 3.87
C GLU A 1131 -23.30 -110.36 3.68
N GLY A 1132 -24.50 -110.18 4.24
CA GLY A 1132 -25.58 -111.15 4.18
C GLY A 1132 -25.39 -112.44 5.00
N THR A 1133 -24.25 -112.72 5.64
CA THR A 1133 -24.08 -113.96 6.43
C THR A 1133 -23.18 -113.82 7.66
N PHE A 1134 -23.52 -114.51 8.75
CA PHE A 1134 -22.65 -114.61 9.93
C PHE A 1134 -22.82 -115.94 10.65
N SER A 1135 -21.80 -116.41 11.37
CA SER A 1135 -21.90 -117.61 12.20
C SER A 1135 -21.96 -117.26 13.68
N VAL A 1136 -23.01 -117.69 14.38
CA VAL A 1136 -23.17 -117.52 15.82
C VAL A 1136 -22.88 -118.83 16.55
N ARG A 1137 -21.90 -118.79 17.45
CA ARG A 1137 -21.56 -119.90 18.34
C ARG A 1137 -22.14 -119.67 19.72
N PHE A 1138 -23.04 -120.55 20.14
CA PHE A 1138 -23.57 -120.57 21.50
C PHE A 1138 -22.86 -121.61 22.33
N ASN A 1139 -22.25 -121.19 23.44
CA ASN A 1139 -21.66 -122.10 24.42
C ASN A 1139 -22.66 -122.29 25.57
N VAL A 1140 -23.24 -123.49 25.69
CA VAL A 1140 -24.22 -123.83 26.72
C VAL A 1140 -23.84 -125.17 27.34
N ASP A 1141 -23.73 -125.22 28.67
CA ASP A 1141 -23.53 -126.47 29.43
C ASP A 1141 -22.32 -127.29 28.95
N GLY A 1142 -21.19 -126.64 28.70
CA GLY A 1142 -19.95 -127.28 28.21
C GLY A 1142 -20.05 -127.87 26.79
N GLY A 1143 -21.14 -127.60 26.07
CA GLY A 1143 -21.28 -127.88 24.64
C GLY A 1143 -21.36 -126.59 23.83
N ALA A 1144 -21.24 -126.73 22.51
CA ALA A 1144 -21.37 -125.62 21.59
C ALA A 1144 -22.29 -125.98 20.43
N MET A 1145 -23.18 -125.07 20.07
CA MET A 1145 -23.91 -125.13 18.82
C MET A 1145 -23.54 -123.92 17.97
N VAL A 1146 -23.19 -124.17 16.72
CA VAL A 1146 -22.90 -123.14 15.73
C VAL A 1146 -24.04 -123.12 14.72
N TYR A 1147 -24.63 -121.94 14.56
CA TYR A 1147 -25.57 -121.64 13.50
C TYR A 1147 -24.94 -120.64 12.54
N ARG A 1148 -25.23 -120.77 11.24
CA ARG A 1148 -24.94 -119.73 10.25
C ARG A 1148 -26.24 -119.04 9.90
N VAL A 1149 -26.30 -117.75 10.14
CA VAL A 1149 -27.43 -116.90 9.84
C VAL A 1149 -27.16 -116.21 8.50
N HIS A 1150 -28.15 -116.23 7.62
CA HIS A 1150 -28.18 -115.57 6.33
C HIS A 1150 -29.23 -114.47 6.38
N THR A 1151 -28.92 -113.23 6.01
CA THR A 1151 -29.83 -112.08 6.00
C THR A 1151 -30.03 -111.59 4.57
N ASP A 1152 -31.24 -111.15 4.24
CA ASP A 1152 -31.58 -110.70 2.87
C ASP A 1152 -31.17 -109.24 2.60
N THR A 1153 -30.83 -108.48 3.64
CA THR A 1153 -30.42 -107.07 3.58
C THR A 1153 -28.89 -106.94 3.64
N GLU A 1154 -28.36 -105.93 2.91
CA GLU A 1154 -26.94 -105.51 3.00
C GLU A 1154 -26.60 -105.09 4.43
N ASP A 1155 -27.52 -104.39 5.10
CA ASP A 1155 -27.44 -104.05 6.52
C ASP A 1155 -27.98 -105.18 7.40
N ASN A 1156 -27.09 -105.84 8.14
CA ASN A 1156 -27.46 -106.96 8.99
C ASN A 1156 -27.97 -106.47 10.37
N PRO A 1157 -29.25 -106.69 10.71
CA PRO A 1157 -29.79 -106.20 11.98
C PRO A 1157 -29.20 -106.92 13.21
N PHE A 1158 -28.64 -108.13 13.06
CA PHE A 1158 -28.27 -109.01 14.17
C PHE A 1158 -26.80 -108.97 14.60
N THR A 1159 -25.91 -108.32 13.83
CA THR A 1159 -24.46 -108.31 14.09
C THR A 1159 -24.01 -107.33 15.19
N GLY A 1160 -24.92 -106.50 15.71
CA GLY A 1160 -24.66 -105.52 16.75
C GLY A 1160 -23.91 -104.27 16.24
N GLY A 1161 -23.96 -103.17 16.97
CA GLY A 1161 -23.29 -101.90 16.63
C GLY A 1161 -24.25 -100.78 16.20
N LEU A 1162 -25.12 -101.07 15.23
CA LEU A 1162 -26.05 -100.12 14.58
C LEU A 1162 -26.90 -99.30 15.57
N PHE A 1163 -27.51 -99.93 16.58
CA PHE A 1163 -28.27 -99.21 17.61
C PHE A 1163 -27.43 -98.47 18.66
N SER A 1164 -26.25 -99.02 19.00
CA SER A 1164 -25.40 -98.44 20.05
C SER A 1164 -24.65 -97.18 19.60
N GLN A 1165 -24.55 -96.97 18.29
CA GLN A 1165 -23.94 -95.80 17.67
C GLN A 1165 -24.96 -94.67 17.43
N PHE A 1166 -26.26 -94.98 17.47
CA PHE A 1166 -27.32 -94.01 17.22
C PHE A 1166 -27.63 -93.15 18.45
N ARG A 1167 -27.44 -91.83 18.33
CA ARG A 1167 -27.76 -90.80 19.34
C ARG A 1167 -28.15 -89.50 18.64
N LEU A 1168 -29.14 -88.80 19.17
CA LEU A 1168 -29.57 -87.52 18.61
C LEU A 1168 -29.02 -86.34 19.43
N PRO A 1169 -28.25 -85.42 18.81
CA PRO A 1169 -27.85 -84.17 19.43
C PRO A 1169 -29.04 -83.24 19.72
N ASP A 1170 -28.95 -82.45 20.79
CA ASP A 1170 -30.00 -81.48 21.17
C ASP A 1170 -30.07 -80.25 20.24
N THR A 1171 -29.01 -79.97 19.47
CA THR A 1171 -28.92 -78.83 18.55
C THR A 1171 -28.72 -79.29 17.10
N LEU A 1172 -29.35 -78.58 16.16
CA LEU A 1172 -29.24 -78.87 14.71
C LEU A 1172 -28.05 -78.17 14.04
N TYR A 1173 -27.76 -76.95 14.47
CA TYR A 1173 -26.74 -76.07 13.90
C TYR A 1173 -25.61 -75.80 14.89
#